data_AF-A0A538IUA1-F1
#
_entry.id   AF-A0A538IUA1-F1
#
_cell.length_a   1.000
_cell.length_b   1.000
_cell.length_c   1.000
_cell.angle_alpha   90.00
_cell.angle_beta   90.00
_cell.angle_gamma   90.00
#
_symmetry.space_group_name_H-M   'P 1'
#
loop_
_entity.id
_entity.type
_entity.pdbx_description
1 polymer ?
#
loop_
_entity_poly.entity_id
_entity_poly.type
_entity_poly.pdbx_seq_one_letter_code
_entity_poly.pdbx_strand_id
1 'polypeptide(L)'
;MPKRKSGNALSSESANGAQPMLTMHLSGNMAGRPAAGTVARPSNPNPVRRIVYALIAVALTAGGVAGAAPGAKAWHGLLAGVGVADATWHVGAGAGQYASDQSADLNGEWDPNLQHFKQASSYGVASRLSMRAIVLQSPGALPIALVKDDNYLAQDMLSRRAAQILQQDGSKVTYDHILLSASHDHNSPYYSTPAWGVWLFQDVMDIRFFEYQARAMAHAIEAAERSMRPARVGATTVQFRDFQGNIAGADVNEDGSPTGYPLMDNDHGLVVMRFDDMSNVHHPTPLATWVNYAEHGESLDGYDLISGDWVAPFERFVDRATGVPLVFAQGSVGSAEGPYEHAYPAGHVPTALDQGDVVNKIYGHMGYAQAERGTHLLAEQVVKAWQAIGGAHNGIDVQVPWDDNPQVGMLTHWVPGPVSHPYPSVGNCRTQPTLDGDPGVPAAGLPDCQRLGDATGQTPPNTQLYESLVKAGVPIPANYDAASFGAVEENLRIKLQAVRIGHILLASCSCEPQSDLIKALETRTDTAQGNKWNGFDYASAADVQEGWPDFNVAPCHFVSGAYDCPDPRDPLGQRRLKVSVDAFKHMEAEINNPSDGWDAQSYALQANGEPVDLSAIKGNFTSHELSPQCGYAISVGLGHTGDYDGYTVSYREYMARDAYRKALTSYGAHTADYMVTRLMSMASNLMCGTPIPAEPLDGLAAIDEQRQEAEAVAIGQVASAAFDLWTATIPDSAGPAGPITQPKNIQRFDAAVFRWTGGDNWTDNPTVVVQRLVDGTWRPYENQSGEVQTILDQPPDIVSALPDRLSGKQRWTWEASFEAFDSYPRADVPGGQTPSGTYRFVVDGFIHQGGGVKSYELMSNAFTVSPWQGLSASHLTVAPDGTVTFTTGPVVYPRTYKSPIKFVHDDLGGNGVTTDGNASIICTTCTFRPWATGGEVVSAIVSVLDSSGHVVQTVPATFDGTQWVAHVPPGSSVEIAPGGLRDAYGETNGTAIKS
;
A
#
# COMPACT_ATOMS: atom_id res chain seq x y z
N MET A 1 -14.45 -13.04 0.63
CA MET A 1 -15.29 -13.66 -0.43
C MET A 1 -14.62 -13.43 -1.77
N PRO A 2 -14.25 -14.43 -2.58
CA PRO A 2 -13.97 -14.17 -3.99
C PRO A 2 -15.30 -14.13 -4.77
N LYS A 3 -15.43 -13.13 -5.66
CA LYS A 3 -16.58 -12.88 -6.52
C LYS A 3 -17.07 -14.18 -7.18
N ARG A 4 -18.33 -14.57 -6.93
CA ARG A 4 -19.05 -15.55 -7.75
C ARG A 4 -19.09 -15.02 -9.19
N LYS A 5 -18.26 -15.59 -10.07
CA LYS A 5 -18.33 -15.37 -11.52
C LYS A 5 -19.70 -15.83 -12.02
N SER A 6 -20.53 -14.89 -12.47
CA SER A 6 -21.79 -15.16 -13.16
C SER A 6 -21.49 -15.77 -14.53
N GLY A 7 -21.68 -17.08 -14.68
CA GLY A 7 -21.52 -17.78 -15.95
C GLY A 7 -22.69 -17.51 -16.89
N ASN A 8 -22.38 -17.03 -18.10
CA ASN A 8 -23.31 -17.10 -19.24
C ASN A 8 -23.21 -18.49 -19.87
N ALA A 9 -24.31 -19.24 -19.80
CA ALA A 9 -24.50 -20.48 -20.53
C ALA A 9 -24.78 -20.18 -22.01
N LEU A 10 -24.16 -20.92 -22.93
CA LEU A 10 -24.79 -21.34 -24.19
C LEU A 10 -24.04 -22.51 -24.87
N SER A 11 -24.79 -23.60 -25.02
CA SER A 11 -24.78 -24.67 -26.04
C SER A 11 -23.53 -25.54 -26.29
N SER A 12 -23.79 -26.83 -26.05
CA SER A 12 -23.12 -28.04 -26.53
C SER A 12 -22.79 -28.09 -28.02
N GLU A 13 -21.62 -28.62 -28.37
CA GLU A 13 -21.47 -29.70 -29.35
C GLU A 13 -20.11 -30.42 -29.20
N SER A 14 -20.14 -31.74 -29.36
CA SER A 14 -19.07 -32.72 -29.12
C SER A 14 -18.07 -32.83 -30.27
N ALA A 15 -16.79 -33.16 -29.99
CA ALA A 15 -16.08 -34.34 -30.54
C ALA A 15 -14.58 -34.41 -30.18
N ASN A 16 -14.22 -35.55 -29.55
CA ASN A 16 -12.99 -36.35 -29.57
C ASN A 16 -11.69 -35.86 -30.28
N GLY A 17 -10.56 -36.05 -29.58
CA GLY A 17 -9.24 -36.25 -30.21
C GLY A 17 -8.08 -36.29 -29.20
N ALA A 18 -7.74 -37.50 -28.71
CA ALA A 18 -6.63 -37.75 -27.79
C ALA A 18 -5.28 -37.99 -28.50
N GLN A 19 -4.18 -37.82 -27.73
CA GLN A 19 -2.82 -38.43 -27.83
C GLN A 19 -1.61 -37.46 -28.09
N PRO A 20 -0.36 -37.80 -27.68
CA PRO A 20 0.18 -37.41 -26.36
C PRO A 20 1.64 -36.85 -26.41
N MET A 21 2.15 -36.49 -25.23
CA MET A 21 3.51 -36.03 -24.93
C MET A 21 4.62 -36.99 -25.37
N LEU A 22 5.77 -36.42 -25.75
CA LEU A 22 7.02 -37.13 -26.03
C LEU A 22 8.10 -36.79 -24.99
N THR A 23 8.43 -37.76 -24.15
CA THR A 23 9.65 -37.81 -23.33
C THR A 23 10.87 -38.22 -24.15
N MET A 24 12.04 -37.62 -23.90
CA MET A 24 13.33 -38.19 -24.31
C MET A 24 14.42 -37.99 -23.24
N HIS A 25 14.82 -39.11 -22.63
CA HIS A 25 16.14 -39.32 -22.05
C HIS A 25 17.08 -39.86 -23.14
N LEU A 26 18.38 -39.52 -23.09
CA LEU A 26 19.47 -40.50 -22.93
C LEU A 26 20.89 -39.89 -22.91
N SER A 27 21.65 -40.48 -22.00
CA SER A 27 23.08 -40.46 -21.65
C SER A 27 24.15 -40.61 -22.76
N GLY A 28 25.38 -40.14 -22.47
CA GLY A 28 26.55 -41.05 -22.35
C GLY A 28 27.78 -40.87 -23.26
N ASN A 29 28.86 -40.32 -22.66
CA ASN A 29 30.32 -40.59 -22.82
C ASN A 29 30.94 -41.12 -24.14
N MET A 30 32.02 -40.46 -24.60
CA MET A 30 33.37 -41.07 -24.66
C MET A 30 34.51 -40.07 -24.97
N ALA A 31 35.72 -40.42 -24.53
CA ALA A 31 36.93 -39.61 -24.41
C ALA A 31 37.82 -39.50 -25.68
N GLY A 32 38.72 -38.50 -25.70
CA GLY A 32 39.87 -38.44 -26.61
C GLY A 32 40.75 -37.18 -26.44
N ARG A 33 41.97 -37.34 -25.94
CA ARG A 33 43.08 -36.36 -25.92
C ARG A 33 43.89 -36.45 -27.23
N PRO A 34 44.63 -35.40 -27.70
CA PRO A 34 45.98 -35.12 -27.14
C PRO A 34 46.52 -33.65 -27.20
N ALA A 35 47.47 -33.41 -26.29
CA ALA A 35 48.73 -32.64 -26.33
C ALA A 35 48.88 -31.20 -26.93
N ALA A 36 49.23 -30.29 -26.00
CA ALA A 36 50.42 -29.40 -25.95
C ALA A 36 50.68 -28.31 -27.02
N GLY A 37 50.64 -27.06 -26.55
CA GLY A 37 51.30 -25.89 -27.15
C GLY A 37 51.43 -24.74 -26.14
N THR A 38 52.64 -24.51 -25.65
CA THR A 38 53.07 -23.43 -24.75
C THR A 38 53.19 -22.09 -25.48
N VAL A 39 52.62 -20.99 -24.95
CA VAL A 39 53.14 -19.62 -25.14
C VAL A 39 52.87 -18.76 -23.88
N ALA A 40 53.84 -17.91 -23.57
CA ALA A 40 54.13 -17.25 -22.31
C ALA A 40 53.27 -16.00 -21.95
N ARG A 41 53.23 -15.70 -20.65
CA ARG A 41 52.84 -14.42 -20.04
C ARG A 41 53.87 -13.31 -20.34
N PRO A 42 53.43 -12.04 -20.28
CA PRO A 42 54.01 -11.12 -19.28
C PRO A 42 52.90 -10.28 -18.60
N SER A 43 52.74 -10.35 -17.27
CA SER A 43 53.27 -9.39 -16.27
C SER A 43 52.86 -7.93 -16.50
N ASN A 44 51.86 -7.49 -15.74
CA ASN A 44 51.64 -6.09 -15.39
C ASN A 44 52.81 -5.60 -14.49
N PRO A 45 53.18 -4.30 -14.48
CA PRO A 45 52.50 -3.39 -13.56
C PRO A 45 52.47 -1.88 -13.91
N ASN A 46 51.49 -1.22 -13.28
CA ASN A 46 51.52 0.11 -12.66
C ASN A 46 51.01 1.38 -13.40
N PRO A 47 50.46 2.34 -12.62
CA PRO A 47 49.47 3.35 -13.00
C PRO A 47 50.08 4.77 -13.02
N VAL A 48 49.22 5.82 -13.10
CA VAL A 48 49.39 7.22 -12.59
C VAL A 48 49.04 8.33 -13.61
N ARG A 49 48.01 9.13 -13.24
CA ARG A 49 47.72 10.58 -13.54
C ARG A 49 47.15 10.97 -14.92
N ARG A 50 46.25 11.98 -15.09
CA ARG A 50 45.64 13.02 -14.22
C ARG A 50 44.49 13.73 -14.98
N ILE A 51 43.42 14.06 -14.25
CA ILE A 51 42.65 15.33 -14.16
C ILE A 51 42.95 16.42 -15.21
N VAL A 52 41.93 16.91 -15.94
CA VAL A 52 41.42 18.32 -16.10
C VAL A 52 40.08 18.21 -16.89
N TYR A 53 38.90 18.80 -16.60
CA TYR A 53 38.54 20.19 -16.29
C TYR A 53 37.19 20.32 -15.57
N ALA A 54 37.19 21.07 -14.46
CA ALA A 54 36.10 21.93 -14.03
C ALA A 54 36.68 23.35 -13.93
N LEU A 55 35.94 24.35 -14.42
CA LEU A 55 35.77 25.71 -13.86
C LEU A 55 35.33 26.71 -14.95
N ILE A 56 34.11 27.24 -14.81
CA ILE A 56 33.88 28.68 -14.87
C ILE A 56 32.97 29.04 -13.69
N ALA A 57 33.56 29.63 -12.66
CA ALA A 57 32.92 30.56 -11.73
C ALA A 57 33.68 31.89 -11.86
N VAL A 58 32.96 32.98 -12.12
CA VAL A 58 33.52 34.34 -12.09
C VAL A 58 33.34 34.92 -10.70
N ALA A 59 34.43 35.50 -10.22
CA ALA A 59 34.67 36.00 -8.88
C ALA A 59 33.81 37.21 -8.48
N LEU A 60 33.53 37.29 -7.18
CA LEU A 60 33.65 38.52 -6.40
C LEU A 60 34.22 38.16 -5.02
N THR A 61 35.48 38.48 -4.81
CA THR A 61 36.12 38.50 -3.49
C THR A 61 36.36 39.96 -3.10
N ALA A 62 35.82 40.36 -1.95
CA ALA A 62 36.30 41.50 -1.18
C ALA A 62 36.51 40.99 0.26
N GLY A 63 37.67 41.31 0.82
CA GLY A 63 38.28 40.55 1.91
C GLY A 63 37.59 40.67 3.26
N GLY A 64 37.56 39.54 3.96
CA GLY A 64 37.29 39.44 5.39
C GLY A 64 38.28 38.45 5.99
N VAL A 65 39.03 38.90 6.99
CA VAL A 65 39.97 38.10 7.78
C VAL A 65 39.26 36.84 8.29
N ALA A 66 39.80 35.67 7.96
CA ALA A 66 39.32 34.39 8.46
C ALA A 66 39.50 34.34 9.99
N GLY A 67 38.45 34.71 10.72
CA GLY A 67 38.27 34.24 12.08
C GLY A 67 38.04 32.73 12.00
N ALA A 68 38.93 31.95 12.61
CA ALA A 68 38.70 30.53 12.81
C ALA A 68 37.34 30.37 13.50
N ALA A 69 36.37 29.77 12.80
CA ALA A 69 35.13 29.36 13.43
C ALA A 69 35.49 28.43 14.60
N PRO A 70 34.91 28.64 15.80
CA PRO A 70 35.11 27.70 16.90
C PRO A 70 34.73 26.31 16.41
N GLY A 71 35.64 25.35 16.56
CA GLY A 71 35.43 23.97 16.12
C GLY A 71 34.08 23.48 16.61
N ALA A 72 33.21 23.08 15.67
CA ALA A 72 31.93 22.49 16.02
C ALA A 72 32.20 21.35 17.01
N LYS A 73 31.51 21.39 18.15
CA LYS A 73 31.56 20.26 19.11
C LYS A 73 31.19 19.00 18.34
N ALA A 74 31.93 17.91 18.56
CA ALA A 74 31.58 16.62 17.96
C ALA A 74 30.16 16.24 18.41
N TRP A 75 29.28 15.94 17.46
CA TRP A 75 27.96 15.40 17.75
C TRP A 75 28.09 13.99 18.31
N HIS A 76 27.42 13.72 19.43
CA HIS A 76 27.45 12.43 20.12
C HIS A 76 26.04 11.84 20.29
N GLY A 77 25.08 12.28 19.48
CA GLY A 77 23.69 11.80 19.49
C GLY A 77 23.35 10.97 18.26
N LEU A 78 22.06 10.82 17.98
CA LEU A 78 21.52 10.12 16.81
C LEU A 78 22.02 10.76 15.50
N LEU A 79 22.41 9.91 14.55
CA LEU A 79 22.50 10.28 13.15
C LEU A 79 21.30 9.69 12.41
N ALA A 80 20.70 10.47 11.53
CA ALA A 80 19.66 10.00 10.63
C ALA A 80 19.89 10.56 9.23
N GLY A 81 19.55 9.78 8.20
CA GLY A 81 19.54 10.18 6.81
C GLY A 81 18.36 9.55 6.08
N VAL A 82 17.94 10.18 4.98
CA VAL A 82 16.79 9.74 4.18
C VAL A 82 17.20 9.62 2.71
N GLY A 83 16.64 8.64 2.01
CA GLY A 83 16.90 8.35 0.61
C GLY A 83 15.65 7.82 -0.07
N VAL A 84 15.44 8.22 -1.33
CA VAL A 84 14.34 7.77 -2.18
C VAL A 84 14.93 7.38 -3.52
N ALA A 85 14.55 6.21 -4.02
CA ALA A 85 14.87 5.76 -5.36
C ALA A 85 13.57 5.39 -6.08
N ASP A 86 13.50 5.72 -7.37
CA ASP A 86 12.42 5.24 -8.23
C ASP A 86 12.53 3.74 -8.42
N ALA A 87 11.40 3.06 -8.31
CA ALA A 87 11.27 1.61 -8.42
C ALA A 87 10.21 1.22 -9.46
N THR A 88 9.75 2.17 -10.28
CA THR A 88 8.72 1.94 -11.29
C THR A 88 9.25 1.03 -12.39
N TRP A 89 8.69 -0.17 -12.49
CA TRP A 89 9.04 -1.12 -13.54
C TRP A 89 8.53 -0.70 -14.92
N HIS A 90 8.84 -1.52 -15.93
CA HIS A 90 8.61 -1.24 -17.33
C HIS A 90 7.13 -1.36 -17.73
N VAL A 91 6.64 -0.39 -18.52
CA VAL A 91 5.32 -0.49 -19.16
C VAL A 91 5.32 -1.66 -20.14
N GLY A 92 4.29 -2.50 -20.08
CA GLY A 92 4.18 -3.76 -20.81
C GLY A 92 4.24 -4.99 -19.90
N ALA A 93 4.85 -4.87 -18.71
CA ALA A 93 4.70 -5.86 -17.65
C ALA A 93 3.27 -5.85 -17.08
N GLY A 94 2.84 -6.94 -16.44
CA GLY A 94 1.60 -6.99 -15.67
C GLY A 94 1.58 -5.93 -14.57
N ALA A 95 0.44 -5.28 -14.37
CA ALA A 95 0.33 -4.17 -13.41
C ALA A 95 0.31 -4.64 -11.95
N GLY A 96 0.23 -5.95 -11.66
CA GLY A 96 0.08 -6.48 -10.29
C GLY A 96 -1.08 -7.47 -10.20
N GLN A 97 -1.37 -7.97 -8.99
CA GLN A 97 -2.32 -9.07 -8.75
C GLN A 97 -3.70 -8.84 -9.38
N TYR A 98 -4.19 -7.61 -9.32
CA TYR A 98 -5.50 -7.24 -9.86
C TYR A 98 -5.47 -6.63 -11.25
N ALA A 99 -4.36 -6.77 -11.96
CA ALA A 99 -4.37 -6.64 -13.40
C ALA A 99 -5.36 -7.65 -14.02
N SER A 100 -5.95 -7.28 -15.15
CA SER A 100 -6.73 -8.19 -15.98
C SER A 100 -5.90 -9.44 -16.33
N ASP A 101 -6.55 -10.60 -16.51
CA ASP A 101 -5.87 -11.78 -17.04
C ASP A 101 -5.46 -11.56 -18.51
N GLN A 102 -4.34 -12.17 -18.92
CA GLN A 102 -3.86 -12.13 -20.30
C GLN A 102 -4.95 -12.62 -21.26
N SER A 103 -5.12 -11.91 -22.38
CA SER A 103 -6.01 -12.34 -23.45
C SER A 103 -5.57 -13.70 -24.02
N ALA A 104 -6.52 -14.62 -24.24
CA ALA A 104 -6.27 -15.86 -24.98
C ALA A 104 -5.88 -15.59 -26.44
N ASP A 105 -6.23 -14.41 -26.97
CA ASP A 105 -5.70 -13.88 -28.22
C ASP A 105 -4.41 -13.10 -27.94
N LEU A 106 -3.26 -13.75 -28.20
CA LEU A 106 -1.93 -13.16 -28.07
C LEU A 106 -1.74 -11.90 -28.93
N ASN A 107 -2.62 -11.65 -29.90
CA ASN A 107 -2.59 -10.40 -30.65
C ASN A 107 -2.99 -9.20 -29.78
N GLY A 108 -3.73 -9.38 -28.68
CA GLY A 108 -4.12 -8.29 -27.78
C GLY A 108 -3.06 -7.82 -26.79
N GLU A 109 -1.89 -8.47 -26.76
CA GLU A 109 -0.83 -8.24 -25.77
C GLU A 109 0.37 -7.49 -26.40
N TRP A 110 0.96 -6.57 -25.63
CA TRP A 110 2.16 -5.84 -26.03
C TRP A 110 3.23 -5.89 -24.94
N ASP A 111 3.92 -7.03 -24.92
CA ASP A 111 5.13 -7.23 -24.13
C ASP A 111 6.29 -7.71 -25.01
N PRO A 112 7.02 -6.77 -25.57
CA PRO A 112 8.14 -7.09 -26.42
C PRO A 112 9.42 -7.45 -25.63
N ASN A 113 9.35 -7.46 -24.29
CA ASN A 113 10.46 -7.80 -23.40
C ASN A 113 10.29 -9.16 -22.69
N LEU A 114 9.17 -9.85 -22.89
CA LEU A 114 8.85 -11.13 -22.24
C LEU A 114 8.91 -11.00 -20.70
N GLN A 115 8.26 -9.97 -20.18
CA GLN A 115 8.14 -9.59 -18.78
C GLN A 115 6.89 -10.17 -18.10
N HIS A 116 5.83 -10.54 -18.82
CA HIS A 116 4.62 -11.09 -18.23
C HIS A 116 4.20 -12.43 -18.86
N PHE A 117 3.49 -13.26 -18.10
CA PHE A 117 2.99 -14.56 -18.55
C PHE A 117 1.51 -14.76 -18.29
N LYS A 118 1.00 -14.35 -17.12
CA LYS A 118 -0.40 -14.57 -16.72
C LYS A 118 -1.27 -13.32 -16.84
N GLN A 119 -0.73 -12.17 -16.46
CA GLN A 119 -1.47 -10.92 -16.37
C GLN A 119 -1.50 -10.20 -17.73
N ALA A 120 -2.42 -9.27 -17.96
CA ALA A 120 -2.42 -8.43 -19.15
C ALA A 120 -1.31 -7.38 -19.07
N SER A 121 -0.73 -7.01 -20.22
CA SER A 121 0.26 -5.92 -20.27
C SER A 121 -0.31 -4.61 -19.73
N SER A 122 0.43 -3.98 -18.81
CA SER A 122 0.22 -2.58 -18.48
C SER A 122 0.42 -1.70 -19.72
N TYR A 123 -0.39 -0.66 -19.85
CA TYR A 123 -0.29 0.30 -20.96
C TYR A 123 0.23 1.67 -20.53
N GLY A 124 0.68 1.79 -19.28
CA GLY A 124 1.18 3.04 -18.72
C GLY A 124 1.43 2.96 -17.21
N VAL A 125 1.65 4.15 -16.65
CA VAL A 125 1.89 4.41 -15.23
C VAL A 125 0.87 5.45 -14.76
N ALA A 126 0.05 5.07 -13.77
CA ALA A 126 -0.87 5.99 -13.11
C ALA A 126 -0.15 6.79 -12.02
N SER A 127 0.68 6.11 -11.22
CA SER A 127 1.60 6.73 -10.26
C SER A 127 2.91 5.95 -10.20
N ARG A 128 4.02 6.65 -9.94
CA ARG A 128 5.34 6.00 -9.83
C ARG A 128 5.47 5.23 -8.51
N LEU A 129 6.24 4.16 -8.58
CA LEU A 129 6.62 3.32 -7.45
C LEU A 129 7.97 3.76 -6.90
N SER A 130 8.22 3.58 -5.61
CA SER A 130 9.45 4.03 -4.96
C SER A 130 9.96 3.07 -3.89
N MET A 131 11.28 3.05 -3.76
CA MET A 131 12.01 2.54 -2.61
C MET A 131 12.38 3.73 -1.73
N ARG A 132 11.97 3.72 -0.46
CA ARG A 132 12.24 4.81 0.49
C ARG A 132 12.93 4.28 1.74
N ALA A 133 14.00 4.94 2.18
CA ALA A 133 14.78 4.49 3.32
C ALA A 133 15.07 5.63 4.31
N ILE A 134 14.95 5.33 5.61
CA ILE A 134 15.56 6.10 6.69
C ILE A 134 16.68 5.26 7.28
N VAL A 135 17.91 5.78 7.27
CA VAL A 135 19.06 5.14 7.92
C VAL A 135 19.34 5.82 9.25
N LEU A 136 19.38 5.04 10.33
CA LEU A 136 19.59 5.51 11.70
C LEU A 136 20.87 4.93 12.28
N GLN A 137 21.61 5.73 13.05
CA GLN A 137 22.83 5.27 13.72
C GLN A 137 23.03 5.98 15.06
N SER A 138 23.12 5.21 16.14
CA SER A 138 23.70 5.69 17.41
C SER A 138 25.23 5.72 17.32
N PRO A 139 25.91 6.61 18.06
CA PRO A 139 27.37 6.67 18.06
C PRO A 139 28.03 5.32 18.39
N GLY A 140 28.89 4.84 17.49
CA GLY A 140 29.63 3.58 17.67
C GLY A 140 28.85 2.31 17.37
N ALA A 141 27.57 2.40 16.99
CA ALA A 141 26.76 1.28 16.51
C ALA A 141 26.84 1.12 14.99
N LEU A 142 26.40 -0.01 14.45
CA LEU A 142 26.14 -0.16 13.01
C LEU A 142 24.88 0.62 12.63
N PRO A 143 24.83 1.22 11.43
CA PRO A 143 23.61 1.84 10.95
C PRO A 143 22.55 0.79 10.62
N ILE A 144 21.29 1.14 10.88
CA ILE A 144 20.11 0.33 10.50
C ILE A 144 19.31 1.07 9.44
N ALA A 145 18.69 0.36 8.51
CA ALA A 145 17.83 0.92 7.49
C ALA A 145 16.38 0.49 7.71
N LEU A 146 15.48 1.47 7.88
CA LEU A 146 14.04 1.30 7.79
C LEU A 146 13.65 1.53 6.34
N VAL A 147 13.22 0.50 5.63
CA VAL A 147 13.03 0.53 4.18
C VAL A 147 11.59 0.20 3.85
N LYS A 148 10.99 1.04 3.01
CA LYS A 148 9.70 0.80 2.37
C LYS A 148 9.90 0.48 0.90
N ASP A 149 9.17 -0.50 0.40
CA ASP A 149 8.98 -0.72 -1.03
C ASP A 149 7.50 -0.65 -1.43
N ASP A 150 7.26 -0.36 -2.71
CA ASP A 150 5.93 -0.43 -3.34
C ASP A 150 5.73 -1.80 -4.01
N ASN A 151 6.02 -2.88 -3.28
CA ASN A 151 5.78 -4.25 -3.77
C ASN A 151 4.54 -4.87 -3.12
N TYR A 152 4.09 -5.96 -3.74
CA TYR A 152 3.06 -6.83 -3.19
C TYR A 152 3.49 -7.49 -1.86
N LEU A 153 4.72 -8.02 -1.74
CA LEU A 153 5.20 -8.72 -0.54
C LEU A 153 6.63 -8.30 -0.18
N ALA A 154 6.95 -8.31 1.10
CA ALA A 154 8.33 -8.22 1.57
C ALA A 154 8.97 -9.61 1.49
N GLN A 155 9.92 -9.82 0.58
CA GLN A 155 10.64 -11.10 0.45
C GLN A 155 12.06 -11.02 0.97
N ASP A 156 12.48 -12.07 1.67
CA ASP A 156 13.85 -12.18 2.15
C ASP A 156 14.88 -12.21 1.01
N MET A 157 14.61 -12.91 -0.09
CA MET A 157 15.50 -12.96 -1.25
C MET A 157 15.87 -11.57 -1.80
N LEU A 158 14.90 -10.65 -1.84
CA LEU A 158 15.11 -9.29 -2.31
C LEU A 158 16.05 -8.52 -1.36
N SER A 159 15.81 -8.63 -0.05
CA SER A 159 16.66 -8.02 1.00
C SER A 159 18.10 -8.56 0.94
N ARG A 160 18.27 -9.88 0.75
CA ARG A 160 19.60 -10.50 0.59
C ARG A 160 20.33 -9.95 -0.61
N ARG A 161 19.63 -9.81 -1.75
CA ARG A 161 20.26 -9.29 -2.96
C ARG A 161 20.65 -7.82 -2.82
N ALA A 162 19.79 -6.98 -2.25
CA ALA A 162 20.14 -5.59 -1.94
C ALA A 162 21.36 -5.51 -1.01
N ALA A 163 21.42 -6.35 0.03
CA ALA A 163 22.56 -6.42 0.95
C ALA A 163 23.87 -6.86 0.27
N GLN A 164 23.82 -7.76 -0.71
CA GLN A 164 25.01 -8.13 -1.50
C GLN A 164 25.53 -6.95 -2.31
N ILE A 165 24.65 -6.13 -2.89
CA ILE A 165 25.01 -4.92 -3.64
C ILE A 165 25.63 -3.90 -2.69
N LEU A 166 24.95 -3.61 -1.57
CA LEU A 166 25.44 -2.71 -0.52
C LEU A 166 26.83 -3.11 0.01
N GLN A 167 27.06 -4.41 0.21
CA GLN A 167 28.36 -4.92 0.64
C GLN A 167 29.44 -4.68 -0.43
N GLN A 168 29.12 -4.88 -1.71
CA GLN A 168 30.04 -4.62 -2.83
C GLN A 168 30.41 -3.14 -2.93
N ASP A 169 29.46 -2.26 -2.65
CA ASP A 169 29.62 -0.80 -2.71
C ASP A 169 30.24 -0.21 -1.41
N GLY A 170 30.40 -1.04 -0.38
CA GLY A 170 31.08 -0.68 0.86
C GLY A 170 30.18 0.04 1.89
N SER A 171 28.87 -0.14 1.78
CA SER A 171 27.91 0.31 2.80
C SER A 171 28.18 -0.36 4.16
N LYS A 172 27.87 0.35 5.25
CA LYS A 172 27.90 -0.21 6.61
C LYS A 172 26.58 -0.83 7.02
N VAL A 173 25.50 -0.61 6.25
CA VAL A 173 24.22 -1.29 6.46
C VAL A 173 24.39 -2.71 5.94
N THR A 174 24.22 -3.70 6.83
CA THR A 174 24.33 -5.12 6.48
C THR A 174 22.95 -5.75 6.34
N TYR A 175 22.89 -6.97 5.80
CA TYR A 175 21.66 -7.75 5.67
C TYR A 175 20.82 -7.78 6.97
N ASP A 176 21.43 -8.12 8.12
CA ASP A 176 20.74 -8.18 9.42
C ASP A 176 20.27 -6.82 9.96
N HIS A 177 20.64 -5.71 9.31
CA HIS A 177 20.29 -4.35 9.68
C HIS A 177 19.39 -3.65 8.63
N ILE A 178 18.74 -4.43 7.76
CA ILE A 178 17.68 -3.96 6.85
C ILE A 178 16.33 -4.46 7.39
N LEU A 179 15.44 -3.53 7.72
CA LEU A 179 14.04 -3.80 8.01
C LEU A 179 13.23 -3.38 6.77
N LEU A 180 12.89 -4.36 5.93
CA LEU A 180 12.10 -4.15 4.71
C LEU A 180 10.62 -4.31 5.00
N SER A 181 9.84 -3.26 4.77
CA SER A 181 8.37 -3.28 4.83
C SER A 181 7.80 -3.06 3.44
N ALA A 182 6.94 -3.96 2.97
CA ALA A 182 6.20 -3.76 1.73
C ALA A 182 4.90 -2.99 1.97
N SER A 183 4.53 -2.14 1.01
CA SER A 183 3.24 -1.44 1.04
C SER A 183 2.05 -2.37 0.82
N HIS A 184 2.29 -3.60 0.35
CA HIS A 184 1.26 -4.56 -0.04
C HIS A 184 0.36 -4.05 -1.16
N ASP A 185 1.01 -3.54 -2.20
CA ASP A 185 0.35 -2.95 -3.35
C ASP A 185 0.00 -4.00 -4.40
N HIS A 186 -1.29 -4.14 -4.69
CA HIS A 186 -1.83 -5.08 -5.70
C HIS A 186 -1.82 -4.50 -7.12
N ASN A 187 -1.44 -3.23 -7.27
CA ASN A 187 -1.34 -2.49 -8.53
C ASN A 187 0.13 -2.13 -8.86
N SER A 188 1.07 -2.85 -8.22
CA SER A 188 2.48 -2.87 -8.54
C SER A 188 2.89 -4.17 -9.26
N PRO A 189 3.73 -4.10 -10.31
CA PRO A 189 4.33 -5.30 -10.90
C PRO A 189 5.20 -6.02 -9.88
N TYR A 190 5.04 -7.34 -9.75
CA TYR A 190 5.75 -8.13 -8.75
C TYR A 190 6.23 -9.48 -9.27
N TYR A 191 7.56 -9.64 -9.34
CA TYR A 191 8.23 -10.80 -9.96
C TYR A 191 9.50 -11.24 -9.21
N SER A 192 9.62 -10.92 -7.93
CA SER A 192 10.87 -11.01 -7.17
C SER A 192 11.11 -12.33 -6.43
N THR A 193 10.19 -13.30 -6.49
CA THR A 193 10.27 -14.54 -5.69
C THR A 193 10.29 -15.81 -6.55
N PRO A 194 11.13 -16.82 -6.23
CA PRO A 194 11.07 -18.15 -6.81
C PRO A 194 9.91 -19.01 -6.27
N ALA A 195 9.17 -18.55 -5.25
CA ALA A 195 8.06 -19.28 -4.65
C ALA A 195 6.90 -19.44 -5.65
N TRP A 196 6.75 -20.64 -6.22
CA TRP A 196 5.89 -20.86 -7.39
C TRP A 196 4.39 -20.71 -7.13
N GLY A 197 3.97 -20.88 -5.89
CA GLY A 197 2.59 -20.62 -5.45
C GLY A 197 2.27 -19.13 -5.45
N VAL A 198 3.26 -18.26 -5.20
CA VAL A 198 3.08 -16.80 -5.31
C VAL A 198 2.79 -16.40 -6.77
N TRP A 199 3.36 -17.11 -7.75
CA TRP A 199 3.08 -16.88 -9.18
C TRP A 199 1.62 -17.17 -9.56
N LEU A 200 0.86 -17.87 -8.71
CA LEU A 200 -0.57 -18.10 -8.93
C LEU A 200 -1.40 -16.86 -8.57
N PHE A 201 -0.94 -16.03 -7.63
CA PHE A 201 -1.56 -14.75 -7.29
C PHE A 201 -1.03 -13.63 -8.20
N GLN A 202 0.29 -13.60 -8.37
CA GLN A 202 1.00 -12.65 -9.21
C GLN A 202 1.30 -13.28 -10.58
N ASP A 203 2.50 -13.02 -11.09
CA ASP A 203 3.00 -13.55 -12.34
C ASP A 203 4.36 -14.23 -12.12
N VAL A 204 4.88 -14.92 -13.14
CA VAL A 204 6.08 -15.76 -13.02
C VAL A 204 7.33 -14.91 -12.82
N MET A 205 8.21 -15.33 -11.91
CA MET A 205 9.47 -14.64 -11.60
C MET A 205 10.24 -14.18 -12.86
N ASP A 206 10.63 -12.90 -12.86
CA ASP A 206 11.56 -12.30 -13.80
C ASP A 206 12.81 -11.87 -13.04
N ILE A 207 13.91 -12.61 -13.23
CA ILE A 207 15.19 -12.33 -12.57
C ILE A 207 15.73 -10.93 -12.88
N ARG A 208 15.30 -10.30 -13.98
CA ARG A 208 15.69 -8.93 -14.33
C ARG A 208 14.94 -7.92 -13.49
N PHE A 209 13.65 -8.15 -13.21
CA PHE A 209 12.88 -7.36 -12.25
C PHE A 209 13.48 -7.48 -10.85
N PHE A 210 13.78 -8.71 -10.42
CA PHE A 210 14.43 -8.98 -9.14
C PHE A 210 15.72 -8.17 -8.96
N GLU A 211 16.61 -8.18 -9.96
CA GLU A 211 17.85 -7.39 -9.92
C GLU A 211 17.58 -5.88 -9.90
N TYR A 212 16.63 -5.40 -10.69
CA TYR A 212 16.27 -3.98 -10.75
C TYR A 212 15.76 -3.47 -9.39
N GLN A 213 14.81 -4.17 -8.77
CA GLN A 213 14.28 -3.80 -7.47
C GLN A 213 15.37 -3.84 -6.39
N ALA A 214 16.26 -4.83 -6.42
CA ALA A 214 17.38 -4.91 -5.47
C ALA A 214 18.35 -3.73 -5.61
N ARG A 215 18.61 -3.27 -6.84
CA ARG A 215 19.44 -2.09 -7.11
C ARG A 215 18.75 -0.79 -6.67
N ALA A 216 17.45 -0.66 -6.89
CA ALA A 216 16.66 0.49 -6.42
C ALA A 216 16.68 0.57 -4.88
N MET A 217 16.47 -0.57 -4.20
CA MET A 217 16.53 -0.66 -2.75
C MET A 217 17.91 -0.30 -2.20
N ALA A 218 18.98 -0.90 -2.76
CA ALA A 218 20.35 -0.56 -2.39
C ALA A 218 20.62 0.94 -2.58
N HIS A 219 20.22 1.52 -3.71
CA HIS A 219 20.38 2.94 -3.99
C HIS A 219 19.68 3.84 -2.95
N ALA A 220 18.44 3.52 -2.57
CA ALA A 220 17.71 4.28 -1.53
C ALA A 220 18.45 4.23 -0.19
N ILE A 221 18.91 3.05 0.22
CA ILE A 221 19.66 2.85 1.48
C ILE A 221 20.99 3.61 1.45
N GLU A 222 21.75 3.52 0.36
CA GLU A 222 23.02 4.26 0.26
C GLU A 222 22.82 5.78 0.22
N ALA A 223 21.77 6.26 -0.44
CA ALA A 223 21.43 7.68 -0.45
C ALA A 223 21.11 8.17 0.97
N ALA A 224 20.36 7.38 1.74
CA ALA A 224 20.09 7.64 3.14
C ALA A 224 21.36 7.58 4.01
N GLU A 225 22.21 6.56 3.85
CA GLU A 225 23.46 6.41 4.59
C GLU A 225 24.41 7.59 4.34
N ARG A 226 24.55 8.02 3.08
CA ARG A 226 25.37 9.17 2.69
C ARG A 226 24.81 10.51 3.16
N SER A 227 23.51 10.61 3.38
CA SER A 227 22.83 11.86 3.79
C SER A 227 22.72 12.02 5.31
N MET A 228 23.24 11.04 6.08
CA MET A 228 23.21 11.03 7.54
C MET A 228 23.81 12.29 8.15
N ARG A 229 23.08 12.83 9.12
CA ARG A 229 23.42 14.05 9.85
C ARG A 229 22.91 13.98 11.29
N PRO A 230 23.41 14.84 12.20
CA PRO A 230 22.83 15.00 13.53
C PRO A 230 21.31 15.09 13.47
N ALA A 231 20.61 14.31 14.29
CA ALA A 231 19.16 14.26 14.26
C ALA A 231 18.54 14.10 15.64
N ARG A 232 17.26 14.42 15.74
CA ARG A 232 16.38 14.07 16.86
C ARG A 232 15.12 13.40 16.35
N VAL A 233 14.50 12.57 17.18
CA VAL A 233 13.24 11.87 16.88
C VAL A 233 12.19 12.14 17.94
N GLY A 234 10.93 12.23 17.53
CA GLY A 234 9.77 12.22 18.43
C GLY A 234 8.65 11.42 17.78
N ALA A 235 7.75 10.87 18.58
CA ALA A 235 6.70 9.97 18.08
C ALA A 235 5.42 10.01 18.91
N THR A 236 4.31 9.67 18.27
CA THR A 236 3.01 9.52 18.92
C THR A 236 2.11 8.59 18.10
N THR A 237 1.15 7.97 18.78
CA THR A 237 0.03 7.24 18.17
C THR A 237 -1.24 8.09 18.28
N VAL A 238 -2.03 8.10 17.21
CA VAL A 238 -3.39 8.67 17.21
C VAL A 238 -4.35 7.62 16.65
N GLN A 239 -5.64 7.75 16.94
CA GLN A 239 -6.64 6.81 16.42
C GLN A 239 -7.21 7.31 15.09
N PHE A 240 -7.32 6.44 14.10
CA PHE A 240 -7.95 6.73 12.82
C PHE A 240 -8.63 5.46 12.27
N ARG A 241 -9.96 5.51 12.13
CA ARG A 241 -10.80 4.36 11.75
C ARG A 241 -11.51 4.51 10.40
N ASP A 242 -11.41 5.70 9.81
CA ASP A 242 -12.32 6.13 8.76
C ASP A 242 -11.97 5.55 7.39
N PHE A 243 -10.82 4.89 7.25
CA PHE A 243 -10.30 4.28 6.03
C PHE A 243 -9.82 2.85 6.32
N GLN A 244 -10.64 2.09 7.05
CA GLN A 244 -10.37 0.71 7.48
C GLN A 244 -11.71 0.01 7.75
N GLY A 245 -11.81 -1.25 7.33
CA GLY A 245 -12.82 -2.20 7.77
C GLY A 245 -12.17 -3.56 8.07
N ASN A 246 -12.89 -4.44 8.77
CA ASN A 246 -12.41 -5.79 9.04
C ASN A 246 -12.89 -6.79 7.98
N ILE A 247 -12.02 -7.15 7.06
CA ILE A 247 -12.33 -8.08 5.96
C ILE A 247 -12.11 -9.55 6.31
N ALA A 248 -11.39 -9.87 7.39
CA ALA A 248 -11.43 -11.23 7.92
C ALA A 248 -12.88 -11.63 8.23
N GLY A 249 -13.67 -10.65 8.68
CA GLY A 249 -15.11 -10.68 8.66
C GLY A 249 -15.71 -11.54 9.76
N ALA A 250 -17.00 -11.37 9.95
CA ALA A 250 -17.79 -12.02 10.98
C ALA A 250 -18.36 -13.38 10.54
N ASP A 251 -18.48 -14.33 11.47
CA ASP A 251 -19.24 -15.55 11.24
C ASP A 251 -19.79 -16.17 12.54
N VAL A 252 -20.39 -17.34 12.45
CA VAL A 252 -20.84 -18.15 13.58
C VAL A 252 -20.18 -19.53 13.48
N ASN A 253 -19.53 -19.95 14.56
CA ASN A 253 -18.92 -21.27 14.67
C ASN A 253 -19.98 -22.38 14.59
N GLU A 254 -19.58 -23.62 14.30
CA GLU A 254 -20.46 -24.78 14.19
C GLU A 254 -21.23 -25.08 15.49
N ASP A 255 -20.64 -24.78 16.65
CA ASP A 255 -21.28 -24.92 17.96
C ASP A 255 -22.31 -23.81 18.26
N GLY A 256 -22.45 -22.84 17.36
CA GLY A 256 -23.36 -21.70 17.44
C GLY A 256 -22.80 -20.47 18.16
N SER A 257 -21.55 -20.50 18.63
CA SER A 257 -20.88 -19.33 19.22
C SER A 257 -20.47 -18.30 18.16
N PRO A 258 -20.45 -17.00 18.48
CA PRO A 258 -19.97 -15.97 17.55
C PRO A 258 -18.45 -16.13 17.29
N THR A 259 -17.99 -15.92 16.06
CA THR A 259 -16.56 -15.97 15.69
C THR A 259 -16.24 -14.94 14.62
N GLY A 260 -14.95 -14.75 14.31
CA GLY A 260 -14.52 -13.67 13.46
C GLY A 260 -14.66 -12.33 14.16
N TYR A 261 -14.55 -11.28 13.36
CA TYR A 261 -14.48 -9.91 13.86
C TYR A 261 -15.68 -9.11 13.32
N PRO A 262 -16.31 -8.26 14.14
CA PRO A 262 -17.23 -7.25 13.65
C PRO A 262 -16.54 -6.32 12.64
N LEU A 263 -17.32 -5.75 11.71
CA LEU A 263 -16.79 -4.97 10.59
C LEU A 263 -15.90 -3.78 11.00
N MET A 264 -16.15 -3.17 12.16
CA MET A 264 -15.39 -2.00 12.62
C MET A 264 -14.26 -2.34 13.61
N ASP A 265 -14.11 -3.60 14.02
CA ASP A 265 -13.00 -4.00 14.89
C ASP A 265 -11.70 -4.10 14.10
N ASN A 266 -10.69 -3.32 14.42
CA ASN A 266 -9.36 -3.41 13.83
C ASN A 266 -8.33 -2.78 14.78
N ASP A 267 -7.06 -2.82 14.41
CA ASP A 267 -6.08 -1.89 14.98
C ASP A 267 -6.16 -0.54 14.25
N HIS A 268 -6.78 0.43 14.93
CA HIS A 268 -6.96 1.80 14.45
C HIS A 268 -5.79 2.73 14.82
N GLY A 269 -4.70 2.17 15.33
CA GLY A 269 -3.48 2.89 15.67
C GLY A 269 -2.78 3.46 14.43
N LEU A 270 -2.70 4.79 14.36
CA LEU A 270 -1.87 5.52 13.40
C LEU A 270 -0.63 6.04 14.12
N VAL A 271 0.52 5.41 13.88
CA VAL A 271 1.78 5.78 14.51
C VAL A 271 2.58 6.71 13.60
N VAL A 272 3.01 7.85 14.14
CA VAL A 272 3.82 8.83 13.43
C VAL A 272 5.14 9.05 14.17
N MET A 273 6.25 8.88 13.46
CA MET A 273 7.56 9.34 13.90
C MET A 273 8.03 10.51 13.03
N ARG A 274 8.63 11.51 13.67
CA ARG A 274 9.22 12.67 13.01
C ARG A 274 10.69 12.76 13.32
N PHE A 275 11.50 12.98 12.30
CA PHE A 275 12.94 13.24 12.42
C PHE A 275 13.26 14.67 12.02
N ASP A 276 14.00 15.38 12.85
CA ASP A 276 14.51 16.72 12.54
C ASP A 276 16.06 16.70 12.44
N ASP A 277 16.60 17.41 11.46
CA ASP A 277 18.03 17.73 11.30
C ASP A 277 18.48 18.70 12.41
N MET A 278 19.48 18.28 13.18
CA MET A 278 20.07 19.00 14.30
C MET A 278 21.44 19.61 13.96
N SER A 279 21.82 19.69 12.68
CA SER A 279 23.03 20.37 12.22
C SER A 279 23.09 21.83 12.68
N ASN A 280 21.91 22.46 12.85
CA ASN A 280 21.75 23.71 13.59
C ASN A 280 20.78 23.52 14.77
N VAL A 281 21.32 23.24 15.95
CA VAL A 281 20.55 22.97 17.18
C VAL A 281 19.59 24.10 17.60
N HIS A 282 19.82 25.33 17.14
CA HIS A 282 18.95 26.49 17.43
C HIS A 282 17.81 26.63 16.43
N HIS A 283 17.94 26.00 15.26
CA HIS A 283 16.93 26.00 14.20
C HIS A 283 16.83 24.61 13.57
N PRO A 284 16.32 23.60 14.29
CA PRO A 284 16.10 22.29 13.72
C PRO A 284 15.15 22.37 12.52
N THR A 285 15.42 21.61 11.48
CA THR A 285 14.57 21.52 10.28
C THR A 285 14.09 20.10 10.08
N PRO A 286 12.86 19.86 9.60
CA PRO A 286 12.40 18.52 9.24
C PRO A 286 13.41 17.77 8.36
N LEU A 287 13.57 16.47 8.60
CA LEU A 287 14.40 15.56 7.81
C LEU A 287 13.60 14.44 7.14
N ALA A 288 12.72 13.77 7.89
CA ALA A 288 11.91 12.66 7.40
C ALA A 288 10.67 12.43 8.28
N THR A 289 9.68 11.76 7.72
CA THR A 289 8.50 11.25 8.43
C THR A 289 8.45 9.73 8.27
N TRP A 290 8.14 9.00 9.32
CA TRP A 290 7.83 7.56 9.23
C TRP A 290 6.43 7.32 9.78
N VAL A 291 5.65 6.47 9.10
CA VAL A 291 4.26 6.19 9.49
C VAL A 291 3.97 4.70 9.42
N ASN A 292 3.20 4.22 10.39
CA ASN A 292 2.56 2.92 10.35
C ASN A 292 1.03 3.05 10.45
N TYR A 293 0.35 2.32 9.57
CA TYR A 293 -1.10 2.18 9.47
C TYR A 293 -1.39 0.91 8.66
N ALA A 294 -2.62 0.40 8.69
CA ALA A 294 -3.00 -0.81 7.96
C ALA A 294 -4.12 -0.51 6.94
N GLU A 295 -3.88 -0.76 5.65
CA GLU A 295 -4.95 -0.78 4.64
C GLU A 295 -4.44 -1.52 3.39
N HIS A 296 -5.24 -2.42 2.84
CA HIS A 296 -4.91 -3.16 1.61
C HIS A 296 -4.81 -2.24 0.38
N GLY A 297 -3.76 -2.43 -0.44
CA GLY A 297 -3.51 -1.65 -1.66
C GLY A 297 -4.33 -2.09 -2.87
N GLU A 298 -5.66 -2.04 -2.80
CA GLU A 298 -6.59 -2.74 -3.71
C GLU A 298 -7.64 -1.84 -4.37
N SER A 299 -7.41 -0.53 -4.43
CA SER A 299 -8.42 0.42 -4.90
C SER A 299 -8.59 0.46 -6.43
N LEU A 300 -7.54 0.08 -7.18
CA LEU A 300 -7.45 0.27 -8.64
C LEU A 300 -7.60 -1.00 -9.49
N ASP A 301 -8.35 -1.99 -9.00
CA ASP A 301 -8.65 -3.26 -9.70
C ASP A 301 -8.94 -3.11 -11.20
N GLY A 302 -8.21 -3.86 -12.03
CA GLY A 302 -8.46 -3.97 -13.46
C GLY A 302 -8.18 -2.70 -14.27
N TYR A 303 -7.46 -1.72 -13.71
CA TYR A 303 -7.09 -0.50 -14.42
C TYR A 303 -5.95 -0.72 -15.43
N ASP A 304 -5.16 -1.79 -15.25
CA ASP A 304 -4.02 -2.21 -16.07
C ASP A 304 -2.96 -1.10 -16.26
N LEU A 305 -2.71 -0.33 -15.20
CA LEU A 305 -1.65 0.67 -15.10
C LEU A 305 -0.83 0.42 -13.85
N ILE A 306 0.49 0.62 -13.95
CA ILE A 306 1.37 0.57 -12.79
C ILE A 306 1.01 1.73 -11.86
N SER A 307 0.77 1.46 -10.58
CA SER A 307 0.35 2.46 -9.60
C SER A 307 0.67 2.04 -8.18
N GLY A 308 1.13 2.97 -7.33
CA GLY A 308 1.27 2.82 -5.88
C GLY A 308 -0.05 2.79 -5.09
N ASP A 309 -1.16 2.40 -5.73
CA ASP A 309 -2.55 2.48 -5.23
C ASP A 309 -2.84 3.71 -4.35
N TRP A 310 -3.36 3.53 -3.13
CA TRP A 310 -3.64 4.57 -2.15
C TRP A 310 -2.37 5.14 -1.48
N VAL A 311 -1.24 4.42 -1.53
CA VAL A 311 0.03 4.81 -0.88
C VAL A 311 0.72 5.93 -1.64
N ALA A 312 0.68 5.93 -2.98
CA ALA A 312 1.23 7.00 -3.80
C ALA A 312 0.64 8.39 -3.46
N PRO A 313 -0.70 8.59 -3.44
CA PRO A 313 -1.26 9.85 -3.00
C PRO A 313 -1.04 10.13 -1.51
N PHE A 314 -0.87 9.09 -0.68
CA PHE A 314 -0.63 9.27 0.76
C PHE A 314 0.73 9.91 1.01
N GLU A 315 1.77 9.33 0.43
CA GLU A 315 3.12 9.87 0.45
C GLU A 315 3.14 11.29 -0.09
N ARG A 316 2.48 11.52 -1.23
CA ARG A 316 2.36 12.83 -1.85
C ARG A 316 1.75 13.89 -0.93
N PHE A 317 0.61 13.61 -0.29
CA PHE A 317 -0.02 14.57 0.62
C PHE A 317 0.87 14.89 1.81
N VAL A 318 1.46 13.87 2.45
CA VAL A 318 2.31 14.06 3.62
C VAL A 318 3.64 14.72 3.27
N ASP A 319 4.28 14.32 2.17
CA ASP A 319 5.54 14.89 1.69
C ASP A 319 5.39 16.39 1.42
N ARG A 320 4.29 16.79 0.75
CA ARG A 320 3.99 18.20 0.48
C ARG A 320 3.66 18.98 1.74
N ALA A 321 2.90 18.39 2.67
CA ALA A 321 2.49 19.05 3.90
C ALA A 321 3.64 19.23 4.91
N THR A 322 4.56 18.26 4.98
CA THR A 322 5.68 18.25 5.93
C THR A 322 6.99 18.78 5.33
N GLY A 323 7.10 18.80 4.00
CA GLY A 323 8.28 19.22 3.25
C GLY A 323 9.41 18.18 3.22
N VAL A 324 9.15 16.94 3.66
CA VAL A 324 10.14 15.86 3.76
C VAL A 324 9.56 14.51 3.37
N PRO A 325 10.36 13.54 2.90
CA PRO A 325 9.85 12.23 2.51
C PRO A 325 9.24 11.43 3.67
N LEU A 326 8.10 10.81 3.41
CA LEU A 326 7.44 9.79 4.22
C LEU A 326 7.99 8.40 3.87
N VAL A 327 8.27 7.58 4.89
CA VAL A 327 8.50 6.13 4.79
C VAL A 327 7.35 5.41 5.49
N PHE A 328 6.66 4.54 4.77
CA PHE A 328 5.47 3.82 5.25
C PHE A 328 5.79 2.38 5.66
N ALA A 329 5.05 1.83 6.61
CA ALA A 329 5.03 0.40 6.92
C ALA A 329 3.60 -0.06 7.26
N GLN A 330 3.22 -1.25 6.80
CA GLN A 330 1.91 -1.85 7.09
C GLN A 330 1.76 -2.27 8.56
N GLY A 331 0.55 -2.16 9.11
CA GLY A 331 0.15 -2.68 10.42
C GLY A 331 -0.55 -4.04 10.33
N SER A 332 -1.73 -4.17 10.95
CA SER A 332 -2.66 -5.33 10.87
C SER A 332 -3.32 -5.52 9.49
N VAL A 333 -2.55 -5.38 8.40
CA VAL A 333 -3.06 -5.36 7.03
C VAL A 333 -3.90 -6.59 6.72
N GLY A 334 -3.56 -7.77 7.26
CA GLY A 334 -4.31 -9.01 7.07
C GLY A 334 -5.78 -8.95 7.50
N SER A 335 -6.19 -7.97 8.31
CA SER A 335 -7.60 -7.68 8.61
C SER A 335 -8.12 -6.36 8.05
N ALA A 336 -7.25 -5.46 7.58
CA ALA A 336 -7.60 -4.08 7.22
C ALA A 336 -7.90 -3.91 5.72
N GLU A 337 -9.19 -3.76 5.41
CA GLU A 337 -9.66 -3.36 4.09
C GLU A 337 -11.04 -2.69 4.19
N GLY A 338 -11.26 -1.63 3.43
CA GLY A 338 -12.57 -1.02 3.23
C GLY A 338 -12.76 0.30 3.99
N PRO A 339 -13.97 0.61 4.49
CA PRO A 339 -15.20 -0.17 4.39
C PRO A 339 -15.71 -0.35 2.94
N TYR A 340 -16.52 -1.39 2.73
CA TYR A 340 -17.13 -1.72 1.43
C TYR A 340 -18.58 -1.29 1.34
N GLU A 341 -19.04 -1.02 0.12
CA GLU A 341 -20.47 -0.79 -0.16
C GLU A 341 -21.35 -1.97 0.25
N HIS A 342 -20.97 -3.19 -0.16
CA HIS A 342 -21.79 -4.40 0.05
C HIS A 342 -21.82 -4.90 1.50
N ALA A 343 -20.99 -4.32 2.38
CA ALA A 343 -20.94 -4.68 3.80
C ALA A 343 -22.11 -4.07 4.59
N TYR A 344 -22.85 -3.14 4.00
CA TYR A 344 -23.95 -2.44 4.67
C TYR A 344 -25.31 -2.70 3.99
N PRO A 345 -26.41 -2.76 4.75
CA PRO A 345 -27.76 -2.75 4.18
C PRO A 345 -27.99 -1.50 3.31
N ALA A 346 -28.82 -1.63 2.28
CA ALA A 346 -29.20 -0.50 1.44
C ALA A 346 -29.70 0.69 2.29
N GLY A 347 -29.19 1.89 2.00
CA GLY A 347 -29.52 3.12 2.74
C GLY A 347 -28.83 3.28 4.10
N HIS A 348 -27.94 2.35 4.49
CA HIS A 348 -27.23 2.37 5.77
C HIS A 348 -25.71 2.45 5.59
N VAL A 349 -25.22 2.79 4.39
CA VAL A 349 -23.80 3.03 4.16
C VAL A 349 -23.34 4.20 5.03
N PRO A 350 -22.24 4.06 5.80
CA PRO A 350 -21.77 5.12 6.66
C PRO A 350 -21.43 6.36 5.85
N THR A 351 -21.72 7.52 6.43
CA THR A 351 -21.41 8.81 5.83
C THR A 351 -20.48 9.62 6.72
N ALA A 352 -19.65 10.46 6.11
CA ALA A 352 -18.91 11.51 6.79
C ALA A 352 -19.56 12.85 6.47
N LEU A 353 -19.45 13.79 7.41
CA LEU A 353 -19.51 15.20 7.06
C LEU A 353 -18.10 15.67 6.75
N ASP A 354 -17.94 16.25 5.57
CA ASP A 354 -16.70 16.88 5.17
C ASP A 354 -17.04 18.25 4.60
N GLN A 355 -16.50 19.31 5.21
CA GLN A 355 -16.80 20.72 4.90
C GLN A 355 -18.31 21.09 4.77
N GLY A 356 -19.22 20.29 5.35
CA GLY A 356 -20.66 20.50 5.32
C GLY A 356 -21.43 19.55 4.38
N ASP A 357 -20.74 18.79 3.55
CA ASP A 357 -21.33 17.82 2.63
C ASP A 357 -21.36 16.41 3.22
N VAL A 358 -22.41 15.66 2.89
CA VAL A 358 -22.58 14.25 3.26
C VAL A 358 -21.94 13.38 2.20
N VAL A 359 -20.97 12.55 2.60
CA VAL A 359 -20.18 11.72 1.68
C VAL A 359 -20.13 10.27 2.14
N ASN A 360 -20.16 9.31 1.21
CA ASN A 360 -20.12 7.88 1.56
C ASN A 360 -18.70 7.45 1.98
N LYS A 361 -18.58 6.79 3.13
CA LYS A 361 -17.35 6.19 3.66
C LYS A 361 -17.19 4.76 3.14
N ILE A 362 -16.96 4.64 1.83
CA ILE A 362 -16.64 3.38 1.17
C ILE A 362 -15.40 3.58 0.31
N TYR A 363 -14.41 2.73 0.49
CA TYR A 363 -13.09 2.92 -0.13
C TYR A 363 -12.53 1.65 -0.79
N GLY A 364 -12.81 0.47 -0.23
CA GLY A 364 -12.32 -0.80 -0.77
C GLY A 364 -12.81 -1.06 -2.20
N HIS A 365 -11.87 -1.17 -3.14
CA HIS A 365 -12.11 -1.30 -4.60
C HIS A 365 -13.03 -0.24 -5.22
N MET A 366 -13.01 0.98 -4.68
CA MET A 366 -13.91 2.06 -5.09
C MET A 366 -13.29 3.03 -6.10
N GLY A 367 -12.15 2.66 -6.70
CA GLY A 367 -11.48 3.43 -7.74
C GLY A 367 -10.68 4.63 -7.23
N TYR A 368 -9.98 5.28 -8.16
CA TYR A 368 -8.98 6.31 -7.89
C TYR A 368 -9.47 7.47 -7.01
N ALA A 369 -10.63 8.05 -7.32
CA ALA A 369 -11.10 9.24 -6.62
C ALA A 369 -11.52 8.97 -5.16
N GLN A 370 -11.99 7.76 -4.83
CA GLN A 370 -12.27 7.41 -3.42
C GLN A 370 -10.99 7.05 -2.66
N ALA A 371 -10.05 6.35 -3.28
CA ALA A 371 -8.75 6.06 -2.68
C ALA A 371 -8.03 7.36 -2.29
N GLU A 372 -7.94 8.32 -3.21
CA GLU A 372 -7.40 9.67 -2.97
C GLU A 372 -8.05 10.36 -1.76
N ARG A 373 -9.38 10.24 -1.61
CA ARG A 373 -10.10 10.87 -0.50
C ARG A 373 -9.84 10.18 0.84
N GLY A 374 -9.94 8.85 0.91
CA GLY A 374 -9.66 8.09 2.13
C GLY A 374 -8.25 8.37 2.64
N THR A 375 -7.31 8.35 1.70
CA THR A 375 -5.91 8.72 1.91
C THR A 375 -5.71 10.17 2.35
N HIS A 376 -6.46 11.14 1.81
CA HIS A 376 -6.36 12.52 2.26
C HIS A 376 -6.77 12.66 3.74
N LEU A 377 -7.87 12.03 4.15
CA LEU A 377 -8.32 12.04 5.55
C LEU A 377 -7.27 11.42 6.48
N LEU A 378 -6.62 10.35 6.02
CA LEU A 378 -5.49 9.73 6.72
C LEU A 378 -4.30 10.70 6.82
N ALA A 379 -3.91 11.33 5.72
CA ALA A 379 -2.81 12.29 5.66
C ALA A 379 -3.03 13.51 6.57
N GLU A 380 -4.24 14.03 6.67
CA GLU A 380 -4.56 15.11 7.62
C GLU A 380 -4.27 14.69 9.07
N GLN A 381 -4.62 13.46 9.42
CA GLN A 381 -4.40 12.95 10.78
C GLN A 381 -2.90 12.74 11.06
N VAL A 382 -2.14 12.27 10.07
CA VAL A 382 -0.67 12.24 10.14
C VAL A 382 -0.09 13.62 10.36
N VAL A 383 -0.52 14.61 9.58
CA VAL A 383 0.00 15.99 9.67
C VAL A 383 -0.34 16.62 11.03
N LYS A 384 -1.54 16.38 11.58
CA LYS A 384 -1.92 16.82 12.93
C LYS A 384 -0.99 16.24 13.99
N ALA A 385 -0.74 14.92 13.94
CA ALA A 385 0.18 14.24 14.86
C ALA A 385 1.64 14.73 14.70
N TRP A 386 2.10 14.88 13.47
CA TRP A 386 3.42 15.39 13.12
C TRP A 386 3.67 16.81 13.62
N GLN A 387 2.66 17.68 13.53
CA GLN A 387 2.70 19.05 14.07
C GLN A 387 2.69 19.04 15.60
N ALA A 388 1.94 18.13 16.23
CA ALA A 388 1.93 17.98 17.68
C ALA A 388 3.31 17.59 18.23
N ILE A 389 4.00 16.64 17.59
CA ILE A 389 5.41 16.32 17.88
C ILE A 389 6.30 17.57 17.70
N GLY A 390 6.02 18.39 16.69
CA GLY A 390 6.65 19.69 16.45
C GLY A 390 6.36 20.78 17.50
N GLY A 391 5.47 20.53 18.47
CA GLY A 391 5.11 21.45 19.54
C GLY A 391 3.75 22.16 19.37
N ALA A 392 2.92 21.78 18.38
CA ALA A 392 1.57 22.32 18.26
C ALA A 392 0.64 21.75 19.35
N HIS A 393 -0.12 22.60 20.04
CA HIS A 393 -1.08 22.18 21.07
C HIS A 393 -2.43 21.79 20.45
N ASN A 394 -2.45 20.72 19.66
CA ASN A 394 -3.63 20.25 18.91
C ASN A 394 -4.48 19.23 19.69
N GLY A 395 -4.36 19.16 21.02
CA GLY A 395 -5.06 18.17 21.84
C GLY A 395 -4.54 16.72 21.70
N ILE A 396 -3.41 16.53 21.03
CA ILE A 396 -2.70 15.26 20.89
C ILE A 396 -1.60 15.22 21.96
N ASP A 397 -1.59 14.15 22.77
CA ASP A 397 -0.54 13.91 23.76
C ASP A 397 0.63 13.16 23.12
N VAL A 398 1.81 13.77 23.11
CA VAL A 398 2.99 13.19 22.46
C VAL A 398 3.63 12.17 23.39
N GLN A 399 3.48 10.89 23.06
CA GLN A 399 3.95 9.77 23.89
C GLN A 399 5.48 9.70 23.99
N VAL A 400 6.21 10.02 22.91
CA VAL A 400 7.68 10.09 22.90
C VAL A 400 8.12 11.50 22.52
N PRO A 401 8.48 12.34 23.51
CA PRO A 401 9.05 13.66 23.27
C PRO A 401 10.36 13.60 22.46
N TRP A 402 10.83 14.76 22.00
CA TRP A 402 12.09 14.87 21.28
C TRP A 402 13.27 14.26 22.05
N ASP A 403 13.93 13.30 21.41
CA ASP A 403 15.19 12.68 21.87
C ASP A 403 16.24 12.81 20.77
N ASP A 404 17.37 13.44 21.08
CA ASP A 404 18.52 13.60 20.19
C ASP A 404 19.63 12.57 20.44
N ASN A 405 19.46 11.71 21.44
CA ASN A 405 20.38 10.62 21.76
C ASN A 405 19.66 9.30 22.10
N PRO A 406 18.64 8.87 21.33
CA PRO A 406 18.03 7.57 21.54
C PRO A 406 19.05 6.45 21.30
N GLN A 407 18.90 5.37 22.07
CA GLN A 407 19.57 4.12 21.74
C GLN A 407 18.87 3.49 20.54
N VAL A 408 19.63 3.26 19.47
CA VAL A 408 19.15 2.57 18.27
C VAL A 408 19.80 1.20 18.20
N GLY A 409 18.98 0.17 18.03
CA GLY A 409 19.45 -1.21 17.88
C GLY A 409 18.44 -2.04 17.10
N MET A 410 18.95 -3.06 16.41
CA MET A 410 18.13 -3.99 15.65
C MET A 410 18.58 -5.42 15.94
N LEU A 411 17.62 -6.33 16.01
CA LEU A 411 17.86 -7.77 16.05
C LEU A 411 17.11 -8.40 14.89
N THR A 412 17.82 -9.24 14.14
CA THR A 412 17.23 -10.17 13.18
C THR A 412 17.41 -11.58 13.74
N HIS A 413 16.33 -12.33 13.84
CA HIS A 413 16.32 -13.67 14.40
C HIS A 413 15.52 -14.62 13.51
N TRP A 414 16.21 -15.63 12.98
CA TRP A 414 15.62 -16.70 12.20
C TRP A 414 15.16 -17.81 13.14
N VAL A 415 13.86 -17.81 13.44
CA VAL A 415 13.27 -18.81 14.34
C VAL A 415 12.78 -20.01 13.55
N PRO A 416 13.02 -21.25 14.00
CA PRO A 416 12.40 -22.41 13.36
C PRO A 416 10.88 -22.37 13.52
N GLY A 417 10.16 -23.19 12.75
CA GLY A 417 8.75 -23.46 13.04
C GLY A 417 8.54 -24.10 14.43
N PRO A 418 7.34 -23.98 15.02
CA PRO A 418 6.99 -24.61 16.30
C PRO A 418 7.26 -26.12 16.30
N VAL A 419 7.58 -26.70 17.46
CA VAL A 419 7.81 -28.16 17.58
C VAL A 419 6.57 -28.97 17.18
N SER A 420 5.37 -28.42 17.41
CA SER A 420 4.09 -29.02 17.03
C SER A 420 3.85 -29.01 15.51
N HIS A 421 4.45 -28.08 14.79
CA HIS A 421 4.23 -27.84 13.37
C HIS A 421 5.50 -27.24 12.74
N PRO A 422 6.55 -28.07 12.51
CA PRO A 422 7.90 -27.58 12.21
C PRO A 422 8.13 -27.25 10.73
N TYR A 423 7.06 -27.11 9.95
CA TYR A 423 7.11 -26.84 8.51
C TYR A 423 5.99 -25.88 8.11
N PRO A 424 6.19 -24.99 7.12
CA PRO A 424 5.11 -24.13 6.65
C PRO A 424 4.09 -24.94 5.84
N SER A 425 2.81 -24.56 5.94
CA SER A 425 1.68 -25.29 5.36
C SER A 425 0.55 -24.40 4.84
N VAL A 426 -0.26 -24.96 3.94
CA VAL A 426 -1.48 -24.36 3.39
C VAL A 426 -2.66 -25.33 3.43
N GLY A 427 -3.86 -24.86 3.11
CA GLY A 427 -5.09 -25.66 3.13
C GLY A 427 -5.77 -25.61 4.47
N ASN A 428 -5.05 -26.02 5.53
CA ASN A 428 -5.46 -25.98 6.94
C ASN A 428 -6.96 -26.32 7.13
N CYS A 429 -7.44 -27.40 6.53
CA CYS A 429 -8.85 -27.77 6.56
C CYS A 429 -9.26 -28.34 7.92
N ARG A 430 -10.44 -27.97 8.42
CA ARG A 430 -11.02 -28.63 9.61
C ARG A 430 -11.28 -30.12 9.36
N THR A 431 -10.91 -30.97 10.31
CA THR A 431 -11.11 -32.42 10.21
C THR A 431 -12.56 -32.83 10.41
N GLN A 432 -13.30 -32.12 11.27
CA GLN A 432 -14.67 -32.47 11.63
C GLN A 432 -15.61 -32.56 10.41
N PRO A 433 -15.75 -31.53 9.55
CA PRO A 433 -16.67 -31.64 8.43
C PRO A 433 -16.25 -32.75 7.45
N THR A 434 -14.94 -33.00 7.31
CA THR A 434 -14.42 -34.07 6.46
C THR A 434 -14.84 -35.46 6.94
N LEU A 435 -14.73 -35.74 8.24
CA LEU A 435 -15.18 -37.02 8.80
C LEU A 435 -16.69 -37.12 8.84
N ASP A 436 -17.39 -36.00 8.97
CA ASP A 436 -18.85 -36.01 9.05
C ASP A 436 -19.53 -36.20 7.70
N GLY A 437 -18.84 -35.93 6.58
CA GLY A 437 -19.31 -36.27 5.23
C GLY A 437 -19.00 -35.23 4.15
N ASP A 438 -18.31 -34.14 4.49
CA ASP A 438 -17.95 -33.02 3.62
C ASP A 438 -16.43 -32.84 3.51
N PRO A 439 -15.74 -33.68 2.72
CA PRO A 439 -14.28 -33.65 2.63
C PRO A 439 -13.78 -32.31 2.09
N GLY A 440 -12.83 -31.72 2.81
CA GLY A 440 -12.07 -30.54 2.37
C GLY A 440 -10.82 -30.94 1.60
N VAL A 441 -10.51 -30.22 0.53
CA VAL A 441 -9.23 -30.34 -0.19
C VAL A 441 -8.72 -28.94 -0.51
N PRO A 442 -7.39 -28.75 -0.62
CA PRO A 442 -6.86 -27.53 -1.23
C PRO A 442 -7.52 -27.32 -2.59
N ALA A 443 -8.07 -26.13 -2.78
CA ALA A 443 -8.62 -25.68 -4.04
C ALA A 443 -7.64 -25.94 -5.19
N ALA A 444 -8.11 -26.40 -6.35
CA ALA A 444 -7.25 -26.72 -7.49
C ALA A 444 -6.44 -25.48 -7.94
N GLY A 445 -5.22 -25.34 -7.40
CA GLY A 445 -4.34 -24.19 -7.61
C GLY A 445 -4.49 -23.03 -6.62
N LEU A 446 -5.20 -23.17 -5.51
CA LEU A 446 -5.30 -22.14 -4.46
C LEU A 446 -5.12 -22.76 -3.06
N PRO A 447 -4.64 -22.00 -2.06
CA PRO A 447 -4.44 -22.50 -0.70
C PRO A 447 -5.76 -22.77 0.03
N ASP A 448 -6.90 -22.29 -0.46
CA ASP A 448 -8.21 -22.42 0.20
C ASP A 448 -8.62 -23.87 0.49
N CYS A 449 -9.24 -24.09 1.65
CA CYS A 449 -9.97 -25.31 1.91
C CYS A 449 -11.31 -25.31 1.15
N GLN A 450 -11.40 -26.05 0.06
CA GLN A 450 -12.64 -26.26 -0.70
C GLN A 450 -13.39 -27.51 -0.23
N ARG A 451 -14.67 -27.32 0.09
CA ARG A 451 -15.60 -28.38 0.51
C ARG A 451 -16.48 -28.84 -0.64
N LEU A 452 -16.87 -30.13 -0.64
CA LEU A 452 -17.77 -30.68 -1.66
C LEU A 452 -19.19 -30.12 -1.53
N GLY A 453 -19.65 -29.87 -0.31
CA GLY A 453 -20.94 -29.24 -0.03
C GLY A 453 -21.05 -27.87 -0.70
N ASP A 454 -20.02 -27.05 -0.56
CA ASP A 454 -19.96 -25.70 -1.15
C ASP A 454 -19.97 -25.73 -2.68
N ALA A 455 -19.21 -26.66 -3.27
CA ALA A 455 -19.11 -26.80 -4.73
C ALA A 455 -20.39 -27.34 -5.38
N THR A 456 -21.13 -28.22 -4.68
CA THR A 456 -22.30 -28.91 -5.24
C THR A 456 -23.64 -28.31 -4.80
N GLY A 457 -23.63 -27.46 -3.76
CA GLY A 457 -24.85 -26.93 -3.12
C GLY A 457 -25.69 -28.00 -2.44
N GLN A 458 -25.18 -29.23 -2.30
CA GLN A 458 -25.86 -30.33 -1.62
C GLN A 458 -25.51 -30.28 -0.13
N THR A 459 -26.52 -30.47 0.73
CA THR A 459 -26.27 -30.67 2.15
C THR A 459 -25.46 -31.97 2.32
N PRO A 460 -24.23 -31.90 2.87
CA PRO A 460 -23.44 -33.09 3.11
C PRO A 460 -24.14 -34.01 4.12
N PRO A 461 -23.86 -35.33 4.10
CA PRO A 461 -24.19 -36.19 5.23
C PRO A 461 -23.58 -35.61 6.51
N ASN A 462 -24.29 -35.73 7.64
CA ASN A 462 -23.73 -35.45 8.96
C ASN A 462 -23.73 -36.76 9.75
N THR A 463 -22.60 -37.45 9.73
CA THR A 463 -22.45 -38.76 10.39
C THR A 463 -22.13 -38.68 11.88
N GLN A 464 -21.83 -37.48 12.42
CA GLN A 464 -21.34 -37.25 13.78
C GLN A 464 -20.18 -38.18 14.17
N LEU A 465 -19.38 -38.59 13.18
CA LEU A 465 -18.30 -39.54 13.35
C LEU A 465 -17.15 -38.89 14.11
N TYR A 466 -16.84 -37.62 13.80
CA TYR A 466 -15.78 -36.88 14.49
C TYR A 466 -16.02 -36.82 16.00
N GLU A 467 -17.20 -36.33 16.42
CA GLU A 467 -17.56 -36.24 17.85
C GLU A 467 -17.52 -37.61 18.54
N SER A 468 -17.96 -38.67 17.85
CA SER A 468 -17.98 -40.02 18.39
C SER A 468 -16.55 -40.54 18.64
N LEU A 469 -15.61 -40.24 17.74
CA LEU A 469 -14.21 -40.63 17.86
C LEU A 469 -13.49 -39.82 18.93
N VAL A 470 -13.73 -38.51 19.01
CA VAL A 470 -13.20 -37.65 20.08
C VAL A 470 -13.70 -38.10 21.44
N LYS A 471 -15.00 -38.37 21.61
CA LYS A 471 -15.58 -38.92 22.85
C LYS A 471 -15.02 -40.29 23.22
N ALA A 472 -14.60 -41.08 22.23
CA ALA A 472 -13.94 -42.37 22.44
C ALA A 472 -12.44 -42.26 22.77
N GLY A 473 -11.88 -41.04 22.81
CA GLY A 473 -10.47 -40.77 23.09
C GLY A 473 -9.53 -41.09 21.93
N VAL A 474 -10.03 -41.14 20.70
CA VAL A 474 -9.19 -41.32 19.51
C VAL A 474 -8.45 -40.00 19.25
N PRO A 475 -7.11 -40.00 19.17
CA PRO A 475 -6.34 -38.80 18.88
C PRO A 475 -6.48 -38.47 17.40
N ILE A 476 -7.39 -37.55 17.08
CA ILE A 476 -7.62 -37.05 15.73
C ILE A 476 -7.24 -35.57 15.71
N PRO A 477 -6.39 -35.13 14.77
CA PRO A 477 -6.12 -33.71 14.58
C PRO A 477 -7.40 -32.92 14.33
N ALA A 478 -7.52 -31.73 14.91
CA ALA A 478 -8.62 -30.82 14.64
C ALA A 478 -8.55 -30.26 13.21
N ASN A 479 -7.35 -30.18 12.64
CA ASN A 479 -7.09 -29.69 11.29
C ASN A 479 -6.06 -30.57 10.56
N TYR A 480 -6.08 -30.53 9.23
CA TYR A 480 -5.07 -31.15 8.37
C TYR A 480 -4.66 -30.19 7.24
N ASP A 481 -3.41 -30.32 6.80
CA ASP A 481 -2.77 -29.36 5.90
C ASP A 481 -1.87 -30.04 4.86
N ALA A 482 -1.31 -29.22 3.97
CA ALA A 482 -0.27 -29.61 3.02
C ALA A 482 0.95 -28.70 3.17
N ALA A 483 2.16 -29.26 3.14
CA ALA A 483 3.39 -28.47 3.21
C ALA A 483 3.50 -27.47 2.04
N SER A 484 3.92 -26.24 2.34
CA SER A 484 3.98 -25.13 1.38
C SER A 484 5.38 -24.55 1.15
N PHE A 485 6.41 -25.14 1.76
CA PHE A 485 7.79 -24.76 1.55
C PHE A 485 8.20 -24.80 0.08
N GLY A 486 8.75 -23.69 -0.41
CA GLY A 486 9.11 -23.47 -1.82
C GLY A 486 7.92 -23.15 -2.73
N ALA A 487 6.68 -23.27 -2.23
CA ALA A 487 5.46 -22.87 -2.93
C ALA A 487 5.04 -21.45 -2.52
N VAL A 488 4.78 -21.22 -1.23
CA VAL A 488 4.39 -19.90 -0.71
C VAL A 488 5.57 -19.27 0.03
N GLU A 489 6.15 -20.00 0.97
CA GLU A 489 7.29 -19.55 1.77
C GLU A 489 8.61 -19.96 1.12
N GLU A 490 9.56 -19.03 1.02
CA GLU A 490 10.92 -19.30 0.53
C GLU A 490 11.75 -20.09 1.57
N ASN A 491 11.36 -19.99 2.85
CA ASN A 491 12.09 -20.47 4.02
C ASN A 491 11.29 -21.54 4.79
N LEU A 492 11.99 -22.47 5.47
CA LEU A 492 11.43 -23.41 6.46
C LEU A 492 11.38 -22.80 7.88
N ARG A 493 11.70 -21.52 7.98
CA ARG A 493 11.93 -20.77 9.22
C ARG A 493 11.35 -19.38 9.04
N ILE A 494 11.00 -18.75 10.16
CA ILE A 494 10.32 -17.45 10.20
C ILE A 494 11.37 -16.37 10.48
N LYS A 495 11.35 -15.30 9.70
CA LYS A 495 12.23 -14.15 9.92
C LYS A 495 11.56 -13.14 10.84
N LEU A 496 12.01 -13.07 12.08
CA LEU A 496 11.55 -12.06 13.03
C LEU A 496 12.59 -10.97 13.19
N GLN A 497 12.15 -9.71 13.16
CA GLN A 497 12.99 -8.54 13.29
C GLN A 497 12.38 -7.59 14.32
N ALA A 498 13.23 -7.00 15.16
CA ALA A 498 12.83 -5.98 16.12
C ALA A 498 13.82 -4.82 16.08
N VAL A 499 13.30 -3.60 16.09
CA VAL A 499 14.07 -2.36 16.14
C VAL A 499 13.68 -1.55 17.36
N ARG A 500 14.68 -1.12 18.12
CA ARG A 500 14.53 -0.15 19.20
C ARG A 500 15.01 1.21 18.74
N ILE A 501 14.20 2.24 18.97
CA ILE A 501 14.57 3.65 18.83
C ILE A 501 14.19 4.34 20.15
N GLY A 502 15.11 4.36 21.12
CA GLY A 502 14.83 4.90 22.45
C GLY A 502 13.76 4.08 23.17
N HIS A 503 12.55 4.65 23.28
CA HIS A 503 11.34 4.05 23.87
C HIS A 503 10.29 3.63 22.83
N ILE A 504 10.68 3.55 21.56
CA ILE A 504 9.85 3.07 20.45
C ILE A 504 10.33 1.67 20.06
N LEU A 505 9.40 0.71 19.97
CA LEU A 505 9.62 -0.62 19.42
C LEU A 505 8.93 -0.74 18.07
N LEU A 506 9.66 -1.20 17.07
CA LEU A 506 9.11 -1.71 15.82
C LEU A 506 9.38 -3.21 15.78
N ALA A 507 8.36 -4.03 15.54
CA ALA A 507 8.50 -5.48 15.56
C ALA A 507 7.76 -6.11 14.38
N SER A 508 8.45 -6.93 13.59
CA SER A 508 7.93 -7.44 12.32
C SER A 508 7.03 -8.66 12.51
N CYS A 509 5.96 -8.73 11.72
CA CYS A 509 5.41 -9.97 11.23
C CYS A 509 5.91 -10.19 9.80
N SER A 510 6.57 -11.32 9.57
CA SER A 510 6.83 -11.82 8.23
C SER A 510 5.54 -12.37 7.61
N CYS A 511 4.42 -11.65 7.69
CA CYS A 511 3.10 -12.17 7.36
C CYS A 511 2.11 -11.05 7.03
N GLU A 512 0.89 -11.44 6.70
CA GLU A 512 -0.33 -10.62 6.78
C GLU A 512 -1.02 -10.82 8.13
N PRO A 513 -0.68 -10.03 9.16
CA PRO A 513 -1.21 -10.22 10.50
C PRO A 513 -2.66 -9.72 10.59
N GLN A 514 -3.51 -10.49 11.27
CA GLN A 514 -4.78 -9.96 11.77
C GLN A 514 -4.56 -9.05 12.99
N SER A 515 -5.56 -8.19 13.26
CA SER A 515 -5.58 -7.25 14.39
C SER A 515 -5.19 -7.88 15.72
N ASP A 516 -5.67 -9.10 16.00
CA ASP A 516 -5.34 -9.85 17.21
C ASP A 516 -3.84 -9.99 17.47
N LEU A 517 -3.05 -10.32 16.44
CA LEU A 517 -1.60 -10.52 16.58
C LEU A 517 -0.90 -9.20 16.95
N ILE A 518 -1.27 -8.11 16.27
CA ILE A 518 -0.69 -6.78 16.48
C ILE A 518 -1.07 -6.25 17.86
N LYS A 519 -2.37 -6.26 18.19
CA LYS A 519 -2.85 -5.84 19.52
C LYS A 519 -2.20 -6.66 20.64
N ALA A 520 -2.03 -7.98 20.47
CA ALA A 520 -1.35 -8.81 21.46
C ALA A 520 0.14 -8.43 21.64
N LEU A 521 0.85 -8.15 20.54
CA LEU A 521 2.24 -7.70 20.60
C LEU A 521 2.36 -6.35 21.30
N GLU A 522 1.55 -5.38 20.91
CA GLU A 522 1.64 -4.00 21.41
C GLU A 522 1.34 -3.94 22.90
N THR A 523 0.20 -4.52 23.31
CA THR A 523 -0.24 -4.51 24.71
C THR A 523 0.70 -5.26 25.65
N ARG A 524 1.37 -6.32 25.17
CA ARG A 524 2.33 -7.09 26.00
C ARG A 524 3.74 -6.50 26.06
N THR A 525 4.05 -5.55 25.20
CA THR A 525 5.38 -4.89 25.14
C THR A 525 5.35 -3.43 25.59
N ASP A 526 4.18 -2.88 25.87
CA ASP A 526 4.03 -1.52 26.38
C ASP A 526 4.52 -1.38 27.85
N THR A 527 4.33 -0.19 28.42
CA THR A 527 4.71 0.11 29.82
C THR A 527 3.61 -0.17 30.85
N ALA A 528 2.40 -0.48 30.41
CA ALA A 528 1.28 -0.82 31.27
C ALA A 528 1.36 -2.30 31.69
N GLN A 529 0.93 -2.60 32.91
CA GLN A 529 0.79 -3.99 33.37
C GLN A 529 -0.67 -4.39 33.42
N GLY A 530 -0.97 -5.61 33.00
CA GLY A 530 -2.32 -6.14 32.94
C GLY A 530 -3.14 -5.55 31.79
N ASN A 531 -2.52 -4.80 30.90
CA ASN A 531 -3.11 -4.36 29.64
C ASN A 531 -2.82 -5.46 28.63
N LYS A 532 -3.61 -6.54 28.60
CA LYS A 532 -3.37 -7.66 27.67
C LYS A 532 -4.53 -7.81 26.71
N TRP A 533 -4.21 -7.90 25.43
CA TRP A 533 -5.13 -8.37 24.41
C TRP A 533 -5.06 -9.89 24.28
N ASN A 534 -6.17 -10.57 24.53
CA ASN A 534 -6.30 -12.02 24.36
C ASN A 534 -7.05 -12.40 23.06
N GLY A 535 -7.48 -11.43 22.27
CA GLY A 535 -8.41 -11.62 21.16
C GLY A 535 -9.75 -10.95 21.40
N PHE A 536 -10.51 -10.71 20.33
CA PHE A 536 -11.85 -10.11 20.44
C PHE A 536 -12.81 -10.98 21.25
N ASP A 537 -13.26 -10.47 22.41
CA ASP A 537 -14.12 -11.18 23.35
C ASP A 537 -15.56 -10.65 23.30
N TYR A 538 -16.50 -11.49 22.84
CA TYR A 538 -17.92 -11.15 22.76
C TYR A 538 -18.61 -10.97 24.12
N ALA A 539 -18.00 -11.42 25.22
CA ALA A 539 -18.42 -11.14 26.59
C ALA A 539 -17.82 -9.83 27.15
N SER A 540 -16.77 -9.29 26.52
CA SER A 540 -16.18 -8.00 26.88
C SER A 540 -17.05 -6.85 26.39
N ALA A 541 -17.45 -5.97 27.31
CA ALA A 541 -18.17 -4.75 26.97
C ALA A 541 -17.30 -3.75 26.18
N ALA A 542 -15.97 -3.78 26.38
CA ALA A 542 -15.06 -2.88 25.69
C ALA A 542 -14.89 -3.31 24.22
N ASP A 543 -14.65 -4.59 23.99
CA ASP A 543 -14.44 -5.16 22.64
C ASP A 543 -15.72 -5.03 21.81
N VAL A 544 -16.89 -5.34 22.40
CA VAL A 544 -18.19 -5.13 21.74
C VAL A 544 -18.43 -3.64 21.41
N GLN A 545 -17.97 -2.72 22.25
CA GLN A 545 -18.05 -1.29 21.94
C GLN A 545 -17.08 -0.88 20.81
N GLU A 546 -15.93 -1.55 20.68
CA GLU A 546 -14.99 -1.34 19.58
C GLU A 546 -15.52 -1.89 18.25
N GLY A 547 -16.14 -3.07 18.27
CA GLY A 547 -16.72 -3.69 17.07
C GLY A 547 -17.97 -2.99 16.54
N TRP A 548 -18.71 -2.26 17.39
CA TRP A 548 -19.89 -1.48 17.03
C TRP A 548 -19.86 -0.07 17.66
N PRO A 549 -18.93 0.80 17.23
CA PRO A 549 -18.67 2.07 17.93
C PRO A 549 -19.85 3.05 17.90
N ASP A 550 -20.72 2.94 16.89
CA ASP A 550 -21.86 3.84 16.69
C ASP A 550 -23.18 3.28 17.22
N PHE A 551 -23.17 2.06 17.78
CA PHE A 551 -24.37 1.38 18.25
C PHE A 551 -24.23 0.91 19.70
N ASN A 552 -25.33 0.96 20.46
CA ASN A 552 -25.37 0.43 21.81
C ASN A 552 -25.64 -1.09 21.78
N VAL A 553 -24.59 -1.87 21.57
CA VAL A 553 -24.64 -3.33 21.49
C VAL A 553 -24.27 -3.93 22.84
N ALA A 554 -25.12 -4.80 23.37
CA ALA A 554 -24.84 -5.48 24.64
C ALA A 554 -23.88 -6.67 24.43
N PRO A 555 -22.92 -6.91 25.33
CA PRO A 555 -22.11 -8.12 25.27
C PRO A 555 -22.94 -9.39 25.52
N CYS A 556 -22.30 -10.55 25.34
CA CYS A 556 -22.85 -11.84 25.74
C CYS A 556 -23.27 -11.81 27.22
N HIS A 557 -24.51 -12.22 27.50
CA HIS A 557 -24.99 -12.33 28.88
C HIS A 557 -25.93 -13.52 29.05
N PHE A 558 -25.95 -14.08 30.26
CA PHE A 558 -26.71 -15.29 30.54
C PHE A 558 -28.22 -15.01 30.62
N VAL A 559 -29.01 -15.74 29.84
CA VAL A 559 -30.47 -15.67 29.81
C VAL A 559 -31.06 -17.09 29.75
N SER A 560 -31.72 -17.50 30.84
CA SER A 560 -32.56 -18.71 30.89
C SER A 560 -31.88 -20.00 30.40
N GLY A 561 -30.68 -20.31 30.90
CA GLY A 561 -29.98 -21.58 30.58
C GLY A 561 -29.12 -21.54 29.32
N ALA A 562 -29.00 -20.38 28.68
CA ALA A 562 -28.15 -20.12 27.52
C ALA A 562 -27.54 -18.71 27.65
N TYR A 563 -26.60 -18.38 26.78
CA TYR A 563 -26.12 -17.01 26.59
C TYR A 563 -26.84 -16.35 25.42
N ASP A 564 -27.12 -15.07 25.59
CA ASP A 564 -27.62 -14.19 24.55
C ASP A 564 -26.45 -13.32 24.09
N CYS A 565 -25.97 -13.52 22.87
CA CYS A 565 -24.75 -12.89 22.31
C CYS A 565 -25.08 -12.05 21.07
N PRO A 566 -24.30 -10.99 20.76
CA PRO A 566 -24.47 -10.28 19.50
C PRO A 566 -24.13 -11.21 18.33
N ASP A 567 -24.88 -11.10 17.23
CA ASP A 567 -24.54 -11.80 15.99
C ASP A 567 -23.55 -10.94 15.20
N PRO A 568 -22.28 -11.37 15.03
CA PRO A 568 -21.25 -10.53 14.43
C PRO A 568 -21.53 -10.24 12.96
N ARG A 569 -22.35 -11.05 12.28
CA ARG A 569 -22.70 -10.86 10.87
C ARG A 569 -23.78 -9.79 10.67
N ASP A 570 -24.25 -9.16 11.75
CA ASP A 570 -25.09 -7.98 11.69
C ASP A 570 -24.24 -6.71 11.88
N PRO A 571 -23.99 -5.92 10.83
CA PRO A 571 -23.18 -4.71 10.93
C PRO A 571 -23.79 -3.65 11.86
N LEU A 572 -25.09 -3.76 12.21
CA LEU A 572 -25.76 -2.86 13.16
C LEU A 572 -25.80 -3.42 14.58
N GLY A 573 -25.39 -4.67 14.79
CA GLY A 573 -25.35 -5.35 16.09
C GLY A 573 -26.72 -5.54 16.77
N GLN A 574 -27.81 -5.51 16.01
CA GLN A 574 -29.18 -5.62 16.51
C GLN A 574 -29.65 -7.08 16.64
N ARG A 575 -29.13 -7.97 15.79
CA ARG A 575 -29.42 -9.40 15.80
C ARG A 575 -28.64 -10.11 16.92
N ARG A 576 -29.28 -11.11 17.52
CA ARG A 576 -28.77 -11.86 18.67
C ARG A 576 -28.74 -13.36 18.40
N LEU A 577 -27.71 -14.02 18.91
CA LEU A 577 -27.52 -15.47 18.92
C LEU A 577 -27.89 -16.04 20.29
N LYS A 578 -28.59 -17.17 20.29
CA LYS A 578 -28.76 -17.99 21.50
C LYS A 578 -27.67 -19.07 21.51
N VAL A 579 -26.70 -18.92 22.40
CA VAL A 579 -25.51 -19.76 22.50
C VAL A 579 -25.65 -20.69 23.70
N SER A 580 -25.35 -21.98 23.54
CA SER A 580 -25.39 -22.92 24.66
C SER A 580 -24.33 -22.56 25.73
N VAL A 581 -24.53 -23.01 26.98
CA VAL A 581 -23.53 -22.77 28.04
C VAL A 581 -22.18 -23.39 27.69
N ASP A 582 -22.18 -24.55 27.05
CA ASP A 582 -20.94 -25.26 26.69
C ASP A 582 -20.23 -24.55 25.53
N ALA A 583 -20.95 -24.13 24.49
CA ALA A 583 -20.39 -23.35 23.38
C ALA A 583 -19.85 -21.98 23.83
N PHE A 584 -20.54 -21.31 24.75
CA PHE A 584 -20.03 -20.05 25.33
C PHE A 584 -18.73 -20.29 26.10
N LYS A 585 -18.69 -21.30 26.99
CA LYS A 585 -17.46 -21.60 27.75
C LYS A 585 -16.31 -22.07 26.86
N HIS A 586 -16.62 -22.79 25.79
CA HIS A 586 -15.65 -23.21 24.80
C HIS A 586 -15.01 -21.99 24.14
N MET A 587 -15.84 -21.05 23.67
CA MET A 587 -15.38 -19.78 23.12
C MET A 587 -14.47 -19.01 24.09
N GLU A 588 -14.91 -18.85 25.33
CA GLU A 588 -14.13 -18.15 26.36
C GLU A 588 -12.79 -18.85 26.62
N ALA A 589 -12.73 -20.18 26.54
CA ALA A 589 -11.50 -20.94 26.73
C ALA A 589 -10.52 -20.77 25.55
N GLU A 590 -11.00 -20.77 24.30
CA GLU A 590 -10.18 -20.51 23.11
C GLU A 590 -9.58 -19.10 23.13
N ILE A 591 -10.29 -18.11 23.68
CA ILE A 591 -9.83 -16.71 23.77
C ILE A 591 -8.93 -16.50 24.98
N ASN A 592 -9.43 -16.79 26.18
CA ASN A 592 -8.87 -16.28 27.43
C ASN A 592 -7.92 -17.25 28.15
N ASN A 593 -7.86 -18.54 27.77
CA ASN A 593 -6.89 -19.43 28.39
C ASN A 593 -5.47 -19.11 27.92
N PRO A 594 -4.46 -19.19 28.82
CA PRO A 594 -3.08 -18.93 28.44
C PRO A 594 -2.55 -19.99 27.45
N SER A 595 -1.80 -19.53 26.45
CA SER A 595 -1.13 -20.40 25.46
C SER A 595 0.18 -21.03 25.98
N ASP A 596 0.51 -20.83 27.26
CA ASP A 596 1.73 -21.32 27.86
C ASP A 596 1.94 -22.83 27.65
N GLY A 597 3.09 -23.21 27.08
CA GLY A 597 3.49 -24.60 26.86
C GLY A 597 2.97 -25.26 25.56
N TRP A 598 2.44 -24.50 24.60
CA TRP A 598 2.16 -25.00 23.24
C TRP A 598 3.40 -25.64 22.60
N ASP A 599 4.55 -25.01 22.76
CA ASP A 599 5.81 -25.43 22.16
C ASP A 599 6.61 -26.43 23.03
N ALA A 600 6.00 -26.94 24.11
CA ALA A 600 6.65 -27.96 24.93
C ALA A 600 6.76 -29.28 24.16
N GLN A 601 7.96 -29.89 24.13
CA GLN A 601 8.18 -31.20 23.47
C GLN A 601 7.21 -32.29 23.97
N SER A 602 6.79 -32.23 25.23
CA SER A 602 5.81 -33.17 25.80
C SER A 602 4.37 -32.96 25.31
N TYR A 603 4.06 -31.81 24.72
CA TYR A 603 2.74 -31.44 24.18
C TYR A 603 2.65 -31.61 22.66
N ALA A 604 3.77 -31.77 21.96
CA ALA A 604 3.83 -31.79 20.49
C ALA A 604 2.90 -32.83 19.84
N LEU A 605 2.69 -33.98 20.47
CA LEU A 605 1.79 -35.03 19.94
C LEU A 605 0.30 -34.70 20.09
N GLN A 606 -0.04 -33.79 21.02
CA GLN A 606 -1.41 -33.36 21.31
C GLN A 606 -1.75 -32.03 20.66
N ALA A 607 -0.75 -31.22 20.29
CA ALA A 607 -0.91 -29.85 19.83
C ALA A 607 -1.84 -29.69 18.61
N ASN A 608 -1.90 -30.69 17.72
CA ASN A 608 -2.79 -30.63 16.55
C ASN A 608 -4.25 -31.01 16.86
N GLY A 609 -4.57 -31.43 18.09
CA GLY A 609 -5.92 -31.71 18.54
C GLY A 609 -6.37 -30.72 19.61
N GLU A 610 -7.68 -30.52 19.70
CA GLU A 610 -8.27 -29.70 20.77
C GLU A 610 -8.73 -30.56 21.95
N PRO A 611 -8.34 -30.23 23.19
CA PRO A 611 -8.79 -30.95 24.37
C PRO A 611 -10.29 -30.80 24.65
N VAL A 612 -10.96 -31.91 25.00
CA VAL A 612 -12.36 -31.88 25.47
C VAL A 612 -12.51 -31.17 26.81
N ASP A 613 -11.47 -31.23 27.66
CA ASP A 613 -11.41 -30.46 28.90
C ASP A 613 -11.07 -29.01 28.55
N LEU A 614 -12.05 -28.12 28.67
CA LEU A 614 -11.91 -26.69 28.36
C LEU A 614 -10.79 -26.02 29.15
N SER A 615 -10.42 -26.52 30.34
CA SER A 615 -9.30 -25.97 31.12
C SER A 615 -7.92 -26.36 30.58
N ALA A 616 -7.86 -27.35 29.69
CA ALA A 616 -6.65 -27.81 29.02
C ALA A 616 -6.48 -27.18 27.63
N ILE A 617 -7.51 -26.50 27.09
CA ILE A 617 -7.39 -25.70 25.86
C ILE A 617 -6.36 -24.60 26.11
N LYS A 618 -5.40 -24.49 25.20
CA LYS A 618 -4.41 -23.43 25.20
C LYS A 618 -4.87 -22.37 24.21
N GLY A 619 -5.30 -21.22 24.69
CA GLY A 619 -6.02 -20.22 23.89
C GLY A 619 -5.13 -19.42 22.92
N ASN A 620 -5.58 -18.20 22.63
CA ASN A 620 -4.97 -17.31 21.64
C ASN A 620 -3.54 -16.88 21.95
N PHE A 621 -3.27 -16.37 23.16
CA PHE A 621 -1.96 -15.81 23.51
C PHE A 621 -1.44 -16.25 24.88
N THR A 622 -0.11 -16.31 25.01
CA THR A 622 0.58 -16.50 26.30
C THR A 622 0.35 -15.29 27.21
N SER A 623 0.36 -15.54 28.52
CA SER A 623 -0.04 -14.53 29.51
C SER A 623 1.07 -13.57 29.95
N HIS A 624 2.30 -13.78 29.46
CA HIS A 624 3.50 -13.04 29.87
C HIS A 624 3.57 -11.64 29.25
N GLU A 625 3.91 -10.62 30.05
CA GLU A 625 4.11 -9.22 29.65
C GLU A 625 5.55 -8.79 29.96
N LEU A 626 6.08 -7.80 29.23
CA LEU A 626 7.31 -7.15 29.67
C LEU A 626 7.06 -6.41 30.99
N SER A 627 8.03 -6.39 31.90
CA SER A 627 7.94 -5.52 33.07
C SER A 627 7.92 -4.04 32.64
N PRO A 628 7.35 -3.11 33.41
CA PRO A 628 7.29 -1.69 33.03
C PRO A 628 8.65 -1.05 32.73
N GLN A 629 9.73 -1.55 33.35
CA GLN A 629 11.08 -1.04 33.09
C GLN A 629 11.66 -1.51 31.74
N CYS A 630 11.12 -2.61 31.21
CA CYS A 630 11.49 -3.16 29.91
C CYS A 630 10.45 -2.88 28.83
N GLY A 631 9.37 -2.19 29.17
CA GLY A 631 8.30 -1.79 28.26
C GLY A 631 8.65 -0.57 27.42
N TYR A 632 7.90 -0.40 26.34
CA TYR A 632 8.04 0.70 25.39
C TYR A 632 6.89 1.70 25.51
N ALA A 633 7.18 2.98 25.27
CA ALA A 633 6.15 4.02 25.30
C ALA A 633 5.22 3.91 24.08
N ILE A 634 5.78 3.44 22.95
CA ILE A 634 5.07 3.07 21.74
C ILE A 634 5.64 1.72 21.28
N SER A 635 4.78 0.75 21.13
CA SER A 635 5.07 -0.51 20.44
C SER A 635 4.28 -0.53 19.14
N VAL A 636 4.92 -1.00 18.07
CA VAL A 636 4.32 -1.06 16.74
C VAL A 636 4.55 -2.43 16.14
N GLY A 637 3.45 -3.13 15.84
CA GLY A 637 3.51 -4.34 15.03
C GLY A 637 3.52 -4.00 13.54
N LEU A 638 4.43 -4.60 12.78
CA LEU A 638 4.59 -4.32 11.35
C LEU A 638 4.19 -5.53 10.51
N GLY A 639 3.10 -5.44 9.75
CA GLY A 639 2.76 -6.42 8.71
C GLY A 639 3.69 -6.31 7.50
N HIS A 640 3.72 -7.36 6.67
CA HIS A 640 4.54 -7.44 5.46
C HIS A 640 5.96 -6.93 5.67
N THR A 641 6.62 -7.39 6.73
CA THR A 641 7.94 -6.89 7.11
C THR A 641 8.94 -8.02 7.31
N GLY A 642 10.07 -7.93 6.60
CA GLY A 642 11.22 -8.82 6.71
C GLY A 642 11.19 -10.01 5.74
N ASP A 643 10.06 -10.73 5.67
CA ASP A 643 9.81 -11.89 4.81
C ASP A 643 8.29 -12.15 4.67
N TYR A 644 7.86 -13.19 3.94
CA TYR A 644 6.45 -13.56 3.77
C TYR A 644 6.15 -15.03 4.08
N ASP A 645 5.34 -15.23 5.13
CA ASP A 645 4.82 -16.48 5.69
C ASP A 645 3.28 -16.48 5.68
N GLY A 646 2.66 -16.03 4.58
CA GLY A 646 1.21 -16.06 4.41
C GLY A 646 0.44 -15.13 5.35
N TYR A 647 -0.79 -15.51 5.67
CA TYR A 647 -1.61 -14.83 6.69
C TYR A 647 -1.30 -15.39 8.06
N THR A 648 -1.57 -14.65 9.13
CA THR A 648 -1.53 -15.22 10.46
C THR A 648 -2.75 -14.83 11.28
N VAL A 649 -3.49 -15.85 11.72
CA VAL A 649 -4.72 -15.72 12.51
C VAL A 649 -4.51 -16.20 13.96
N SER A 650 -5.34 -15.73 14.88
CA SER A 650 -5.33 -16.20 16.27
C SER A 650 -5.80 -17.65 16.39
N TYR A 651 -5.53 -18.32 17.53
CA TYR A 651 -5.91 -19.71 17.75
C TYR A 651 -7.41 -19.95 17.52
N ARG A 652 -8.28 -19.12 18.10
CA ARG A 652 -9.73 -19.16 17.90
C ARG A 652 -10.09 -19.10 16.43
N GLU A 653 -9.54 -18.13 15.69
CA GLU A 653 -9.85 -17.97 14.27
C GLU A 653 -9.39 -19.16 13.43
N TYR A 654 -8.27 -19.78 13.82
CA TYR A 654 -7.81 -21.02 13.21
C TYR A 654 -8.75 -22.20 13.55
N MET A 655 -9.27 -22.29 14.77
CA MET A 655 -10.08 -23.44 15.20
C MET A 655 -11.54 -23.38 14.74
N ALA A 656 -12.15 -22.20 14.78
CA ALA A 656 -13.59 -22.04 14.66
C ALA A 656 -14.15 -22.23 13.25
N ARG A 657 -13.41 -21.85 12.20
CA ARG A 657 -13.93 -21.88 10.81
C ARG A 657 -12.87 -22.19 9.77
N ASP A 658 -13.30 -22.70 8.62
CA ASP A 658 -12.47 -22.66 7.42
C ASP A 658 -12.58 -21.25 6.80
N ALA A 659 -11.44 -20.63 6.52
CA ALA A 659 -11.36 -19.32 5.88
C ALA A 659 -10.05 -19.20 5.11
N TYR A 660 -10.02 -18.35 4.08
CA TYR A 660 -8.83 -18.09 3.26
C TYR A 660 -7.59 -17.73 4.10
N ARG A 661 -7.76 -16.89 5.11
CA ARG A 661 -6.67 -16.44 6.00
C ARG A 661 -6.11 -17.56 6.86
N LYS A 662 -6.99 -18.43 7.38
CA LYS A 662 -6.57 -19.65 8.07
C LYS A 662 -5.82 -20.58 7.11
N ALA A 663 -6.32 -20.73 5.88
CA ALA A 663 -5.73 -21.60 4.88
C ALA A 663 -4.30 -21.19 4.48
N LEU A 664 -3.91 -19.94 4.77
CA LEU A 664 -2.57 -19.39 4.59
C LEU A 664 -1.80 -19.19 5.91
N THR A 665 -2.29 -19.69 7.04
CA THR A 665 -1.55 -19.65 8.32
C THR A 665 -0.51 -20.76 8.39
N SER A 666 0.75 -20.39 8.14
CA SER A 666 1.78 -21.33 7.71
C SER A 666 2.18 -22.37 8.75
N TYR A 667 2.26 -22.02 10.04
CA TYR A 667 2.82 -22.90 11.07
C TYR A 667 1.77 -23.43 12.08
N GLY A 668 0.53 -23.57 11.59
CA GLY A 668 -0.59 -24.13 12.36
C GLY A 668 -1.22 -23.16 13.38
N ALA A 669 -2.04 -23.73 14.27
CA ALA A 669 -2.98 -22.98 15.11
C ALA A 669 -2.35 -21.98 16.09
N HIS A 670 -1.07 -22.13 16.43
CA HIS A 670 -0.36 -21.26 17.38
C HIS A 670 0.60 -20.28 16.68
N THR A 671 0.57 -20.15 15.35
CA THR A 671 1.52 -19.28 14.62
C THR A 671 1.58 -17.86 15.19
N ALA A 672 0.43 -17.25 15.49
CA ALA A 672 0.35 -15.88 16.01
C ALA A 672 1.13 -15.70 17.33
N ASP A 673 0.78 -16.43 18.38
CA ASP A 673 1.47 -16.30 19.67
C ASP A 673 2.92 -16.79 19.63
N TYR A 674 3.23 -17.74 18.74
CA TYR A 674 4.60 -18.19 18.53
C TYR A 674 5.49 -17.02 18.10
N MET A 675 5.06 -16.24 17.11
CA MET A 675 5.75 -15.04 16.64
C MET A 675 5.79 -13.96 17.74
N VAL A 676 4.65 -13.63 18.35
CA VAL A 676 4.55 -12.57 19.38
C VAL A 676 5.48 -12.85 20.56
N THR A 677 5.51 -14.08 21.08
CA THR A 677 6.36 -14.45 22.23
C THR A 677 7.85 -14.27 21.94
N ARG A 678 8.27 -14.50 20.69
CA ARG A 678 9.67 -14.35 20.25
C ARG A 678 10.03 -12.89 19.99
N LEU A 679 9.13 -12.13 19.38
CA LEU A 679 9.26 -10.68 19.24
C LEU A 679 9.34 -9.99 20.61
N MET A 680 8.57 -10.43 21.59
CA MET A 680 8.68 -9.96 22.98
C MET A 680 10.05 -10.26 23.59
N SER A 681 10.59 -11.45 23.34
CA SER A 681 11.94 -11.83 23.82
C SER A 681 13.02 -10.95 23.19
N MET A 682 12.89 -10.64 21.89
CA MET A 682 13.76 -9.70 21.19
C MET A 682 13.61 -8.27 21.73
N ALA A 683 12.38 -7.81 21.99
CA ALA A 683 12.10 -6.51 22.57
C ALA A 683 12.71 -6.37 23.98
N SER A 684 12.60 -7.40 24.81
CA SER A 684 13.23 -7.47 26.14
C SER A 684 14.76 -7.48 26.06
N ASN A 685 15.34 -8.16 25.05
CA ASN A 685 16.76 -8.12 24.79
C ASN A 685 17.24 -6.70 24.45
N LEU A 686 16.56 -6.04 23.52
CA LEU A 686 16.89 -4.68 23.10
C LEU A 686 16.77 -3.65 24.22
N MET A 687 15.74 -3.76 25.08
CA MET A 687 15.49 -2.79 26.16
C MET A 687 16.36 -3.06 27.39
N CYS A 688 16.42 -4.32 27.82
CA CYS A 688 16.93 -4.73 29.13
C CYS A 688 18.11 -5.72 29.08
N GLY A 689 18.55 -6.15 27.90
CA GLY A 689 19.65 -7.11 27.75
C GLY A 689 19.28 -8.54 28.14
N THR A 690 17.99 -8.86 28.24
CA THR A 690 17.52 -10.23 28.52
C THR A 690 17.96 -11.17 27.40
N PRO A 691 18.68 -12.27 27.68
CA PRO A 691 19.07 -13.22 26.65
C PRO A 691 17.85 -13.82 25.93
N ILE A 692 17.92 -13.93 24.60
CA ILE A 692 16.90 -14.64 23.82
C ILE A 692 17.02 -16.15 24.13
N PRO A 693 15.92 -16.84 24.49
CA PRO A 693 15.92 -18.28 24.70
C PRO A 693 16.36 -19.04 23.44
N ALA A 694 17.05 -20.17 23.61
CA ALA A 694 17.35 -21.07 22.49
C ALA A 694 16.12 -21.91 22.12
N GLU A 695 15.94 -22.17 20.83
CA GLU A 695 14.81 -22.94 20.33
C GLU A 695 15.17 -24.41 20.11
N PRO A 696 14.24 -25.36 20.35
CA PRO A 696 14.51 -26.79 20.17
C PRO A 696 14.98 -27.18 18.76
N LEU A 697 14.59 -26.39 17.75
CA LEU A 697 14.84 -26.65 16.33
C LEU A 697 15.83 -25.65 15.70
N ASP A 698 16.60 -24.89 16.49
CA ASP A 698 17.61 -23.93 16.00
C ASP A 698 18.58 -24.54 14.98
N GLY A 699 18.94 -25.81 15.15
CA GLY A 699 19.81 -26.52 14.21
C GLY A 699 19.21 -26.65 12.80
N LEU A 700 17.89 -26.79 12.67
CA LEU A 700 17.21 -26.83 11.37
C LEU A 700 17.18 -25.45 10.73
N ALA A 701 16.85 -24.41 11.51
CA ALA A 701 16.87 -23.02 11.05
C ALA A 701 18.27 -22.61 10.52
N ALA A 702 19.34 -23.01 11.22
CA ALA A 702 20.71 -22.72 10.79
C ALA A 702 21.10 -23.43 9.48
N ILE A 703 20.60 -24.64 9.22
CA ILE A 703 20.86 -25.36 7.97
C ILE A 703 20.12 -24.69 6.81
N ASP A 704 18.86 -24.31 7.03
CA ASP A 704 18.06 -23.64 6.01
C ASP A 704 18.61 -22.23 5.70
N GLU A 705 19.17 -21.52 6.69
CA GLU A 705 19.87 -20.24 6.49
C GLU A 705 21.05 -20.38 5.53
N GLN A 706 21.89 -21.40 5.73
CA GLN A 706 23.02 -21.67 4.83
C GLN A 706 22.55 -22.01 3.41
N ARG A 707 21.44 -22.74 3.26
CA ARG A 707 20.84 -23.02 1.95
C ARG A 707 20.43 -21.72 1.27
N GLN A 708 19.71 -20.85 1.99
CA GLN A 708 19.14 -19.64 1.43
C GLN A 708 20.17 -18.58 1.10
N GLU A 709 21.20 -18.44 1.92
CA GLU A 709 22.34 -17.60 1.58
C GLU A 709 23.01 -18.05 0.28
N ALA A 710 23.25 -19.37 0.12
CA ALA A 710 23.86 -19.91 -1.09
C ALA A 710 22.97 -19.73 -2.34
N GLU A 711 21.67 -19.92 -2.19
CA GLU A 711 20.69 -19.72 -3.26
C GLU A 711 20.59 -18.25 -3.68
N ALA A 712 20.49 -17.32 -2.72
CA ALA A 712 20.47 -15.89 -2.97
C ALA A 712 21.72 -15.39 -3.70
N VAL A 713 22.90 -15.93 -3.36
CA VAL A 713 24.16 -15.62 -4.08
C VAL A 713 24.11 -16.13 -5.52
N ALA A 714 23.63 -17.36 -5.74
CA ALA A 714 23.56 -17.95 -7.07
C ALA A 714 22.55 -17.21 -7.97
N ILE A 715 21.34 -16.97 -7.47
CA ILE A 715 20.30 -16.21 -8.18
C ILE A 715 20.79 -14.79 -8.45
N GLY A 716 21.38 -14.10 -7.47
CA GLY A 716 21.89 -12.74 -7.63
C GLY A 716 22.95 -12.58 -8.72
N GLN A 717 23.87 -13.54 -8.83
CA GLN A 717 24.88 -13.54 -9.90
C GLN A 717 24.26 -13.69 -11.29
N VAL A 718 23.29 -14.60 -11.42
CA VAL A 718 22.58 -14.84 -12.69
C VAL A 718 21.68 -13.66 -13.04
N ALA A 719 20.96 -13.11 -12.06
CA ALA A 719 20.07 -11.97 -12.20
C ALA A 719 20.81 -10.71 -12.67
N SER A 720 21.93 -10.37 -12.03
CA SER A 720 22.81 -9.28 -12.46
C SER A 720 23.27 -9.44 -13.91
N ALA A 721 23.79 -10.63 -14.27
CA ALA A 721 24.28 -10.87 -15.62
C ALA A 721 23.14 -10.84 -16.66
N ALA A 722 21.97 -11.38 -16.33
CA ALA A 722 20.80 -11.39 -17.20
C ALA A 722 20.26 -9.98 -17.44
N PHE A 723 20.16 -9.16 -16.38
CA PHE A 723 19.73 -7.76 -16.50
C PHE A 723 20.69 -6.95 -17.39
N ASP A 724 21.99 -7.04 -17.12
CA ASP A 724 23.01 -6.28 -17.87
C ASP A 724 23.10 -6.75 -19.34
N LEU A 725 23.04 -8.08 -19.59
CA LEU A 725 23.06 -8.63 -20.94
C LEU A 725 21.80 -8.25 -21.72
N TRP A 726 20.61 -8.35 -21.11
CA TRP A 726 19.36 -7.97 -21.77
C TRP A 726 19.37 -6.49 -22.13
N THR A 727 19.76 -5.63 -21.20
CA THR A 727 19.90 -4.18 -21.45
C THR A 727 20.85 -3.88 -22.62
N ALA A 728 21.93 -4.65 -22.77
CA ALA A 728 22.85 -4.51 -23.90
C ALA A 728 22.29 -4.99 -25.26
N THR A 729 21.18 -5.75 -25.27
CA THR A 729 20.52 -6.22 -26.50
C THR A 729 19.43 -5.28 -27.02
N ILE A 730 19.07 -4.26 -26.24
CA ILE A 730 18.00 -3.33 -26.62
C ILE A 730 18.40 -2.56 -27.89
N PRO A 731 17.58 -2.60 -28.96
CA PRO A 731 17.89 -1.91 -30.21
C PRO A 731 17.67 -0.40 -30.10
N ASP A 732 18.22 0.36 -31.05
CA ASP A 732 17.93 1.79 -31.18
C ASP A 732 16.43 2.05 -31.39
N SER A 733 15.92 3.12 -30.77
CA SER A 733 14.59 3.66 -31.01
C SER A 733 14.55 4.54 -32.27
N ALA A 734 13.45 4.51 -33.01
CA ALA A 734 13.34 5.22 -34.28
C ALA A 734 12.97 6.70 -34.16
N GLY A 735 13.83 7.55 -34.71
CA GLY A 735 13.66 9.00 -34.74
C GLY A 735 14.13 9.69 -33.46
N PRO A 736 14.41 11.01 -33.50
CA PRO A 736 14.78 11.76 -32.31
C PRO A 736 13.61 11.88 -31.34
N ALA A 737 13.93 11.97 -30.04
CA ALA A 737 12.93 12.36 -29.05
C ALA A 737 12.41 13.77 -29.37
N GLY A 738 11.11 13.97 -29.31
CA GLY A 738 10.52 15.25 -29.71
C GLY A 738 8.99 15.30 -29.64
N PRO A 739 8.41 16.51 -29.50
CA PRO A 739 6.97 16.68 -29.37
C PRO A 739 6.22 16.26 -30.65
N ILE A 740 5.11 15.55 -30.47
CA ILE A 740 4.17 15.16 -31.52
C ILE A 740 2.90 16.02 -31.42
N THR A 741 2.31 16.09 -30.22
CA THR A 741 1.08 16.87 -29.95
C THR A 741 1.32 17.78 -28.76
N GLN A 742 1.03 19.07 -28.96
CA GLN A 742 1.13 20.10 -27.93
C GLN A 742 -0.18 20.23 -27.15
N PRO A 743 -0.14 20.58 -25.85
CA PRO A 743 -1.34 20.75 -25.04
C PRO A 743 -2.16 21.93 -25.53
N LYS A 744 -3.49 21.82 -25.36
CA LYS A 744 -4.44 22.90 -25.62
C LYS A 744 -4.72 23.66 -24.32
N ASN A 745 -5.23 24.89 -24.45
CA ASN A 745 -5.82 25.57 -23.31
C ASN A 745 -7.06 24.79 -22.85
N ILE A 746 -7.22 24.66 -21.54
CA ILE A 746 -8.29 23.90 -20.90
C ILE A 746 -9.06 24.77 -19.91
N GLN A 747 -10.25 24.30 -19.56
CA GLN A 747 -10.97 24.78 -18.37
C GLN A 747 -10.73 23.80 -17.23
N ARG A 748 -11.17 24.15 -16.02
CA ARG A 748 -11.31 23.15 -14.97
C ARG A 748 -12.32 22.06 -15.37
N PHE A 749 -12.12 20.85 -14.84
CA PHE A 749 -12.79 19.60 -15.23
C PHE A 749 -12.48 19.10 -16.65
N ASP A 750 -11.36 19.55 -17.20
CA ASP A 750 -10.81 19.09 -18.48
C ASP A 750 -9.32 18.74 -18.28
N ALA A 751 -8.73 18.01 -19.23
CA ALA A 751 -7.35 17.56 -19.15
C ALA A 751 -6.50 18.06 -20.32
N ALA A 752 -5.29 18.51 -19.99
CA ALA A 752 -4.27 18.83 -20.98
C ALA A 752 -3.49 17.56 -21.33
N VAL A 753 -3.18 17.39 -22.61
CA VAL A 753 -2.48 16.21 -23.13
C VAL A 753 -1.23 16.65 -23.88
N PHE A 754 -0.10 16.01 -23.58
CA PHE A 754 1.16 16.18 -24.31
C PHE A 754 1.63 14.82 -24.84
N ARG A 755 1.92 14.74 -26.15
CA ARG A 755 2.44 13.52 -26.80
C ARG A 755 3.81 13.77 -27.39
N TRP A 756 4.72 12.81 -27.26
CA TRP A 756 6.07 12.89 -27.80
C TRP A 756 6.57 11.53 -28.30
N THR A 757 7.56 11.57 -29.19
CA THR A 757 8.43 10.41 -29.43
C THR A 757 9.43 10.33 -28.28
N GLY A 758 9.48 9.20 -27.58
CA GLY A 758 10.43 8.90 -26.51
C GLY A 758 11.25 7.65 -26.80
N GLY A 759 11.85 7.06 -25.78
CA GLY A 759 12.51 5.76 -25.87
C GLY A 759 11.57 4.58 -25.73
N ASP A 760 12.16 3.39 -25.90
CA ASP A 760 11.47 2.13 -25.79
C ASP A 760 11.07 1.79 -24.35
N ASN A 761 10.16 0.84 -24.20
CA ASN A 761 9.60 0.47 -22.90
C ASN A 761 10.56 -0.30 -21.97
N TRP A 762 11.82 -0.55 -22.35
CA TRP A 762 12.87 -1.04 -21.46
C TRP A 762 13.83 0.08 -21.04
N THR A 763 14.28 0.89 -22.00
CA THR A 763 15.23 1.98 -21.72
C THR A 763 14.55 3.18 -21.06
N ASP A 764 13.30 3.44 -21.41
CA ASP A 764 12.56 4.63 -21.02
C ASP A 764 11.41 4.28 -20.07
N ASN A 765 11.22 5.15 -19.10
CA ASN A 765 10.02 5.26 -18.28
C ASN A 765 9.95 6.73 -17.84
N PRO A 766 9.54 7.62 -18.75
CA PRO A 766 9.81 9.05 -18.65
C PRO A 766 9.19 9.66 -17.40
N THR A 767 9.95 10.52 -16.75
CA THR A 767 9.45 11.33 -15.64
C THR A 767 8.78 12.59 -16.16
N VAL A 768 7.56 12.88 -15.70
CA VAL A 768 6.79 14.03 -16.18
C VAL A 768 6.37 14.93 -15.02
N VAL A 769 6.65 16.23 -15.19
CA VAL A 769 6.24 17.29 -14.26
C VAL A 769 5.44 18.34 -15.01
N VAL A 770 4.29 18.72 -14.47
CA VAL A 770 3.57 19.92 -14.86
C VAL A 770 4.12 21.09 -14.06
N GLN A 771 4.58 22.12 -14.75
CA GLN A 771 5.04 23.36 -14.15
C GLN A 771 4.00 24.46 -14.33
N ARG A 772 3.85 25.32 -13.32
CA ARG A 772 3.04 26.53 -13.33
C ARG A 772 3.92 27.78 -13.40
N LEU A 773 3.51 28.77 -14.19
CA LEU A 773 4.15 30.08 -14.22
C LEU A 773 3.64 30.94 -13.06
N VAL A 774 4.51 31.26 -12.11
CA VAL A 774 4.24 32.07 -10.92
C VAL A 774 5.24 33.22 -10.87
N ASP A 775 4.75 34.47 -10.90
CA ASP A 775 5.58 35.68 -10.90
C ASP A 775 6.68 35.66 -11.98
N GLY A 776 6.34 35.19 -13.18
CA GLY A 776 7.26 35.06 -14.31
C GLY A 776 8.25 33.89 -14.21
N THR A 777 8.16 33.05 -13.17
CA THR A 777 9.04 31.90 -12.95
C THR A 777 8.26 30.59 -13.03
N TRP A 778 8.77 29.62 -13.78
CA TRP A 778 8.20 28.27 -13.80
C TRP A 778 8.54 27.52 -12.52
N ARG A 779 7.52 26.96 -11.86
CA ARG A 779 7.67 26.15 -10.64
C ARG A 779 6.98 24.80 -10.84
N PRO A 780 7.51 23.69 -10.30
CA PRO A 780 6.78 22.43 -10.23
C PRO A 780 5.40 22.63 -9.61
N TYR A 781 4.39 22.00 -10.19
CA TYR A 781 3.02 22.05 -9.72
C TYR A 781 2.50 20.64 -9.42
N GLU A 782 2.43 19.77 -10.44
CA GLU A 782 2.08 18.35 -10.28
C GLU A 782 3.08 17.43 -10.99
N ASN A 783 3.08 16.15 -10.64
CA ASN A 783 3.94 15.13 -11.23
C ASN A 783 3.25 13.74 -11.22
N GLN A 784 3.99 12.69 -11.53
CA GLN A 784 3.49 11.31 -11.57
C GLN A 784 3.33 10.66 -10.19
N SER A 785 3.03 11.42 -9.14
CA SER A 785 2.58 10.88 -7.84
C SER A 785 1.09 10.54 -7.80
N GLY A 786 0.41 10.57 -8.95
CA GLY A 786 -1.02 10.30 -9.10
C GLY A 786 -1.72 11.31 -10.01
N GLU A 787 -1.24 12.55 -10.11
CA GLU A 787 -1.93 13.64 -10.82
C GLU A 787 -1.57 13.78 -12.30
N VAL A 788 -0.43 13.20 -12.70
CA VAL A 788 0.00 13.14 -14.10
C VAL A 788 0.17 11.68 -14.46
N GLN A 789 -0.74 11.13 -15.25
CA GLN A 789 -0.63 9.76 -15.75
C GLN A 789 0.10 9.75 -17.08
N THR A 790 0.87 8.69 -17.34
CA THR A 790 1.56 8.48 -18.61
C THR A 790 1.17 7.17 -19.25
N ILE A 791 0.87 7.18 -20.54
CA ILE A 791 0.57 5.97 -21.32
C ILE A 791 1.53 5.85 -22.50
N LEU A 792 1.74 4.61 -22.94
CA LEU A 792 2.52 4.28 -24.12
C LEU A 792 1.57 3.77 -25.21
N ASP A 793 1.66 4.35 -26.42
CA ASP A 793 0.95 3.80 -27.57
C ASP A 793 1.45 2.37 -27.85
N GLN A 794 0.57 1.39 -27.70
CA GLN A 794 0.86 0.00 -28.01
C GLN A 794 0.48 -0.29 -29.47
N PRO A 795 1.34 -0.97 -30.25
CA PRO A 795 0.96 -1.57 -31.52
C PRO A 795 -0.25 -2.52 -31.36
N PRO A 796 -1.00 -2.78 -32.44
CA PRO A 796 -2.18 -3.64 -32.36
C PRO A 796 -1.85 -5.09 -31.99
N ASP A 797 -0.61 -5.56 -32.24
CA ASP A 797 -0.13 -6.89 -31.85
C ASP A 797 1.41 -6.96 -31.88
N ILE A 798 1.97 -7.87 -31.09
CA ILE A 798 3.42 -8.11 -31.03
C ILE A 798 4.01 -8.63 -32.35
N VAL A 799 3.27 -9.45 -33.11
CA VAL A 799 3.78 -10.14 -34.30
C VAL A 799 4.08 -9.16 -35.42
N SER A 800 3.23 -8.16 -35.62
CA SER A 800 3.37 -7.13 -36.65
C SER A 800 4.45 -6.11 -36.32
N ALA A 801 4.65 -5.79 -35.04
CA ALA A 801 5.61 -4.78 -34.60
C ALA A 801 7.01 -5.31 -34.29
N LEU A 802 7.17 -6.62 -34.02
CA LEU A 802 8.46 -7.21 -33.67
C LEU A 802 9.57 -6.99 -34.73
N PRO A 803 9.33 -7.09 -36.06
CA PRO A 803 10.37 -6.83 -37.06
C PRO A 803 10.91 -5.39 -37.03
N ASP A 804 10.03 -4.41 -36.83
CA ASP A 804 10.44 -3.01 -36.74
C ASP A 804 11.14 -2.73 -35.42
N ARG A 805 10.71 -3.34 -34.30
CA ARG A 805 11.46 -3.27 -33.03
C ARG A 805 12.88 -3.84 -33.18
N LEU A 806 13.02 -5.10 -33.63
CA LEU A 806 14.32 -5.77 -33.74
C LEU A 806 15.28 -5.08 -34.71
N SER A 807 14.75 -4.37 -35.71
CA SER A 807 15.56 -3.59 -36.66
C SER A 807 15.78 -2.13 -36.26
N GLY A 808 15.33 -1.73 -35.07
CA GLY A 808 15.45 -0.37 -34.53
C GLY A 808 14.63 0.69 -35.28
N LYS A 809 13.55 0.26 -35.93
CA LYS A 809 12.63 1.08 -36.72
C LYS A 809 11.32 1.40 -35.98
N GLN A 810 11.10 0.80 -34.81
CA GLN A 810 9.94 1.11 -33.97
C GLN A 810 10.06 2.52 -33.39
N ARG A 811 9.02 3.34 -33.62
CA ARG A 811 8.84 4.61 -32.93
C ARG A 811 8.00 4.36 -31.67
N TRP A 812 8.43 4.92 -30.55
CA TRP A 812 7.73 4.83 -29.27
C TRP A 812 7.07 6.17 -28.96
N THR A 813 5.75 6.17 -28.87
CA THR A 813 4.97 7.38 -28.63
C THR A 813 4.41 7.33 -27.22
N TRP A 814 4.84 8.27 -26.41
CA TRP A 814 4.35 8.46 -25.05
C TRP A 814 3.34 9.61 -25.02
N GLU A 815 2.43 9.51 -24.07
CA GLU A 815 1.43 10.54 -23.78
C GLU A 815 1.36 10.79 -22.28
N ALA A 816 1.29 12.05 -21.88
CA ALA A 816 1.03 12.48 -20.52
C ALA A 816 -0.29 13.24 -20.45
N SER A 817 -1.10 12.94 -19.44
CA SER A 817 -2.36 13.63 -19.15
C SER A 817 -2.26 14.38 -17.82
N PHE A 818 -2.78 15.61 -17.79
CA PHE A 818 -2.92 16.41 -16.56
C PHE A 818 -4.34 16.96 -16.50
N GLU A 819 -5.12 16.45 -15.55
CA GLU A 819 -6.47 16.96 -15.29
C GLU A 819 -6.42 18.21 -14.41
N ALA A 820 -7.11 19.27 -14.82
CA ALA A 820 -7.29 20.45 -13.98
C ALA A 820 -8.58 20.32 -13.15
N PHE A 821 -8.51 19.77 -11.94
CA PHE A 821 -9.70 19.58 -11.10
C PHE A 821 -9.54 20.12 -9.68
N ASP A 822 -10.57 19.94 -8.85
CA ASP A 822 -10.54 20.13 -7.39
C ASP A 822 -10.46 18.75 -6.75
N SER A 823 -9.32 18.41 -6.15
CA SER A 823 -9.26 17.19 -5.34
C SER A 823 -10.10 17.43 -4.09
N TYR A 824 -10.95 16.46 -3.75
CA TYR A 824 -11.79 16.53 -2.56
C TYR A 824 -11.32 15.49 -1.55
N PRO A 825 -11.07 15.86 -0.28
CA PRO A 825 -11.39 17.15 0.35
C PRO A 825 -10.49 18.29 -0.13
N ARG A 826 -11.02 19.52 -0.06
CA ARG A 826 -10.24 20.71 -0.36
C ARG A 826 -9.15 20.83 0.70
N ALA A 827 -7.93 20.48 0.34
CA ALA A 827 -6.80 20.66 1.23
C ALA A 827 -6.63 22.16 1.50
N ASP A 828 -6.60 22.59 2.77
CA ASP A 828 -6.25 23.98 3.17
C ASP A 828 -4.77 24.33 2.86
N VAL A 829 -4.08 23.46 2.11
CA VAL A 829 -2.69 23.53 1.66
C VAL A 829 -2.61 23.73 0.14
N PRO A 830 -1.44 24.11 -0.43
CA PRO A 830 -1.26 24.15 -1.88
C PRO A 830 -1.65 22.81 -2.55
N GLY A 831 -2.58 22.84 -3.51
CA GLY A 831 -3.04 21.64 -4.25
C GLY A 831 -4.54 21.33 -4.15
N GLY A 832 -5.33 22.03 -3.32
CA GLY A 832 -6.78 21.76 -3.21
C GLY A 832 -7.57 22.05 -4.49
N GLN A 833 -7.25 23.15 -5.18
CA GLN A 833 -7.89 23.59 -6.43
C GLN A 833 -6.80 23.87 -7.45
N THR A 834 -6.85 23.26 -8.65
CA THR A 834 -5.94 23.65 -9.74
C THR A 834 -6.11 25.13 -10.08
N PRO A 835 -5.12 26.01 -9.79
CA PRO A 835 -5.32 27.43 -9.95
C PRO A 835 -5.46 27.80 -11.43
N SER A 836 -6.23 28.85 -11.73
CA SER A 836 -6.13 29.47 -13.07
C SER A 836 -4.72 29.99 -13.31
N GLY A 837 -4.23 29.89 -14.55
CA GLY A 837 -2.89 30.34 -14.88
C GLY A 837 -2.29 29.65 -16.10
N THR A 838 -1.00 29.85 -16.30
CA THR A 838 -0.25 29.30 -17.43
C THR A 838 0.63 28.14 -16.95
N TYR A 839 0.58 27.03 -17.68
CA TYR A 839 1.19 25.75 -17.35
C TYR A 839 2.00 25.21 -18.54
N ARG A 840 2.90 24.27 -18.27
CA ARG A 840 3.61 23.47 -19.30
C ARG A 840 4.00 22.10 -18.75
N PHE A 841 4.16 21.12 -19.63
CA PHE A 841 4.80 19.86 -19.31
C PHE A 841 6.32 19.97 -19.47
N VAL A 842 7.05 19.32 -18.57
CA VAL A 842 8.48 19.03 -18.66
C VAL A 842 8.63 17.52 -18.55
N VAL A 843 9.32 16.93 -19.52
CA VAL A 843 9.54 15.49 -19.62
C VAL A 843 11.03 15.23 -19.63
N ASP A 844 11.49 14.40 -18.70
CA ASP A 844 12.85 13.85 -18.69
C ASP A 844 12.76 12.35 -18.93
N GLY A 845 13.52 11.84 -19.90
CA GLY A 845 13.52 10.43 -20.25
C GLY A 845 14.81 9.97 -20.90
N PHE A 846 14.84 8.71 -21.32
CA PHE A 846 15.98 8.06 -21.93
C PHE A 846 15.61 7.42 -23.26
N ILE A 847 16.52 7.46 -24.23
CA ILE A 847 16.30 6.87 -25.55
C ILE A 847 17.55 6.14 -26.01
N HIS A 848 17.38 4.90 -26.49
CA HIS A 848 18.49 4.16 -27.10
C HIS A 848 18.71 4.67 -28.53
N GLN A 849 19.88 5.28 -28.81
CA GLN A 849 20.22 5.81 -30.14
C GLN A 849 21.71 5.80 -30.43
N GLY A 850 22.07 5.27 -31.61
CA GLY A 850 23.46 5.15 -32.03
C GLY A 850 24.21 4.10 -31.22
N GLY A 851 23.52 3.04 -30.79
CA GLY A 851 24.09 1.93 -30.03
C GLY A 851 24.29 2.19 -28.53
N GLY A 852 23.53 3.13 -27.95
CA GLY A 852 23.58 3.38 -26.51
C GLY A 852 22.49 4.32 -26.01
N VAL A 853 22.33 4.38 -24.68
CA VAL A 853 21.32 5.19 -24.01
C VAL A 853 21.72 6.68 -23.98
N LYS A 854 20.78 7.56 -24.30
CA LYS A 854 20.92 9.02 -24.22
C LYS A 854 19.75 9.61 -23.45
N SER A 855 20.01 10.56 -22.55
CA SER A 855 18.96 11.34 -21.92
C SER A 855 18.35 12.34 -22.90
N TYR A 856 17.06 12.63 -22.76
CA TYR A 856 16.39 13.72 -23.43
C TYR A 856 15.54 14.51 -22.43
N GLU A 857 15.38 15.81 -22.71
CA GLU A 857 14.48 16.71 -21.99
C GLU A 857 13.58 17.39 -23.02
N LEU A 858 12.26 17.36 -22.80
CA LEU A 858 11.27 18.02 -23.64
C LEU A 858 10.42 18.97 -22.82
N MET A 859 10.09 20.12 -23.41
CA MET A 859 9.14 21.07 -22.85
C MET A 859 7.98 21.25 -23.84
N SER A 860 6.75 21.21 -23.33
CA SER A 860 5.60 21.57 -24.14
C SER A 860 5.52 23.08 -24.37
N ASN A 861 4.74 23.49 -25.38
CA ASN A 861 4.19 24.84 -25.43
C ASN A 861 3.40 25.10 -24.15
N ALA A 862 3.38 26.37 -23.73
CA ALA A 862 2.56 26.78 -22.61
C ALA A 862 1.07 26.68 -22.97
N PHE A 863 0.27 26.25 -22.00
CA PHE A 863 -1.19 26.22 -22.08
C PHE A 863 -1.81 26.94 -20.88
N THR A 864 -3.06 27.35 -21.00
CA THR A 864 -3.80 28.05 -19.94
C THR A 864 -4.83 27.13 -19.31
N VAL A 865 -4.89 27.12 -17.98
CA VAL A 865 -6.04 26.62 -17.21
C VAL A 865 -6.90 27.82 -16.86
N SER A 866 -8.18 27.76 -17.25
CA SER A 866 -9.18 28.80 -17.00
C SER A 866 -10.30 28.29 -16.10
N PRO A 867 -11.06 29.16 -15.42
CA PRO A 867 -12.20 28.72 -14.62
C PRO A 867 -13.24 28.00 -15.48
N TRP A 868 -13.97 27.07 -14.86
CA TRP A 868 -15.04 26.34 -15.53
C TRP A 868 -16.23 27.26 -15.84
N GLN A 869 -16.82 27.08 -17.03
CA GLN A 869 -17.93 27.91 -17.50
C GLN A 869 -19.32 27.42 -17.10
N GLY A 870 -19.42 26.35 -16.30
CA GLY A 870 -20.70 25.82 -15.85
C GLY A 870 -21.42 26.69 -14.81
N LEU A 871 -20.72 27.61 -14.13
CA LEU A 871 -21.35 28.60 -13.26
C LEU A 871 -21.85 29.78 -14.10
N SER A 872 -23.16 29.97 -14.13
CA SER A 872 -23.81 31.05 -14.87
C SER A 872 -24.88 31.76 -14.03
N ALA A 873 -25.09 33.03 -14.34
CA ALA A 873 -26.26 33.78 -13.90
C ALA A 873 -27.06 34.28 -15.11
N SER A 874 -28.36 34.40 -14.91
CA SER A 874 -29.34 34.90 -15.87
C SER A 874 -30.16 36.03 -15.25
N HIS A 875 -30.82 36.80 -16.11
CA HIS A 875 -31.73 37.87 -15.70
C HIS A 875 -31.09 38.95 -14.82
N LEU A 876 -29.78 39.24 -15.02
CA LEU A 876 -29.11 40.35 -14.35
C LEU A 876 -29.74 41.66 -14.76
N THR A 877 -30.44 42.30 -13.82
CA THR A 877 -31.27 43.48 -14.06
C THR A 877 -30.99 44.53 -12.99
N VAL A 878 -30.99 45.80 -13.39
CA VAL A 878 -30.82 46.96 -12.49
C VAL A 878 -32.12 47.75 -12.48
N ALA A 879 -32.79 47.81 -11.34
CA ALA A 879 -33.99 48.62 -11.14
C ALA A 879 -33.63 50.11 -11.00
N PRO A 880 -34.58 51.04 -11.27
CA PRO A 880 -34.33 52.48 -11.17
C PRO A 880 -33.88 52.97 -9.78
N ASP A 881 -34.18 52.21 -8.72
CA ASP A 881 -33.78 52.50 -7.35
C ASP A 881 -32.39 51.95 -6.98
N GLY A 882 -31.69 51.33 -7.93
CA GLY A 882 -30.37 50.73 -7.72
C GLY A 882 -30.40 49.28 -7.21
N THR A 883 -31.57 48.66 -7.12
CA THR A 883 -31.68 47.23 -6.80
C THR A 883 -31.24 46.39 -7.99
N VAL A 884 -30.26 45.51 -7.79
CA VAL A 884 -29.77 44.55 -8.77
C VAL A 884 -30.33 43.18 -8.43
N THR A 885 -30.95 42.52 -9.40
CA THR A 885 -31.50 41.15 -9.25
C THR A 885 -30.97 40.22 -10.33
N PHE A 886 -30.67 38.97 -9.99
CA PHE A 886 -30.33 37.91 -10.94
C PHE A 886 -30.61 36.53 -10.34
N THR A 887 -30.71 35.52 -11.21
CA THR A 887 -30.85 34.11 -10.82
C THR A 887 -29.64 33.31 -11.27
N THR A 888 -29.29 32.27 -10.53
CA THR A 888 -28.24 31.30 -10.93
C THR A 888 -28.88 30.04 -11.47
N GLY A 889 -28.29 29.45 -12.52
CA GLY A 889 -28.72 28.15 -13.03
C GLY A 889 -28.31 27.00 -12.09
N PRO A 890 -28.83 25.78 -12.31
CA PRO A 890 -28.33 24.60 -11.60
C PRO A 890 -26.85 24.39 -11.93
N VAL A 891 -26.02 24.12 -10.91
CA VAL A 891 -24.62 23.73 -11.11
C VAL A 891 -24.59 22.22 -11.30
N VAL A 892 -24.15 21.77 -12.48
CA VAL A 892 -24.05 20.34 -12.82
C VAL A 892 -22.61 20.05 -13.24
N TYR A 893 -21.86 19.37 -12.37
CA TYR A 893 -20.45 19.09 -12.64
C TYR A 893 -20.29 18.03 -13.73
N PRO A 894 -19.26 18.14 -14.58
CA PRO A 894 -18.81 17.01 -15.37
C PRO A 894 -18.37 15.89 -14.43
N ARG A 895 -18.74 14.65 -14.75
CA ARG A 895 -18.39 13.50 -13.92
C ARG A 895 -16.97 13.00 -14.20
N THR A 896 -16.51 13.19 -15.43
CA THR A 896 -15.16 12.88 -15.87
C THR A 896 -14.85 13.67 -17.15
N TYR A 897 -13.58 13.73 -17.54
CA TYR A 897 -13.16 14.28 -18.82
C TYR A 897 -13.05 13.19 -19.89
N LYS A 898 -12.98 13.59 -21.16
CA LYS A 898 -12.76 12.63 -22.25
C LYS A 898 -11.28 12.21 -22.27
N SER A 899 -11.02 10.95 -21.99
CA SER A 899 -9.65 10.41 -21.92
C SER A 899 -9.42 9.25 -22.90
N PRO A 900 -8.19 9.07 -23.42
CA PRO A 900 -7.75 7.82 -24.01
C PRO A 900 -7.31 6.78 -22.97
N ILE A 901 -7.15 7.19 -21.70
CA ILE A 901 -6.90 6.28 -20.59
C ILE A 901 -8.15 5.43 -20.38
N LYS A 902 -8.02 4.11 -20.48
CA LYS A 902 -9.15 3.17 -20.58
C LYS A 902 -10.08 3.24 -19.36
N PHE A 903 -9.50 3.38 -18.16
CA PHE A 903 -10.27 3.42 -16.93
C PHE A 903 -11.00 4.76 -16.70
N VAL A 904 -10.64 5.84 -17.41
CA VAL A 904 -11.24 7.16 -17.22
C VAL A 904 -12.48 7.30 -18.11
N HIS A 905 -13.65 6.99 -17.56
CA HIS A 905 -14.95 7.15 -18.21
C HIS A 905 -16.08 7.27 -17.17
N ASP A 906 -17.31 7.54 -17.63
CA ASP A 906 -18.48 7.56 -16.74
C ASP A 906 -19.16 6.19 -16.78
N ASP A 907 -19.05 5.42 -15.69
CA ASP A 907 -19.72 4.12 -15.50
C ASP A 907 -21.18 4.22 -15.02
N LEU A 908 -21.71 5.45 -14.88
CA LEU A 908 -23.05 5.78 -14.39
C LEU A 908 -23.30 5.53 -12.89
N GLY A 909 -22.30 5.12 -12.11
CA GLY A 909 -22.41 4.91 -10.66
C GLY A 909 -22.75 6.19 -9.90
N GLY A 910 -23.39 6.12 -8.74
CA GLY A 910 -23.80 7.33 -7.99
C GLY A 910 -24.99 8.14 -8.55
N ASN A 911 -25.62 7.72 -9.66
CA ASN A 911 -26.90 8.27 -10.14
C ASN A 911 -28.13 7.65 -9.46
N GLY A 912 -27.94 6.97 -8.31
CA GLY A 912 -28.94 6.17 -7.62
C GLY A 912 -28.86 4.67 -7.96
N VAL A 913 -29.60 3.86 -7.20
CA VAL A 913 -29.71 2.41 -7.44
C VAL A 913 -30.49 2.21 -8.75
N THR A 914 -29.83 1.75 -9.81
CA THR A 914 -30.55 1.27 -10.99
C THR A 914 -31.45 0.11 -10.56
N THR A 915 -32.59 -0.06 -11.24
CA THR A 915 -33.61 -1.10 -10.93
C THR A 915 -33.09 -2.54 -10.89
N ASP A 916 -31.83 -2.72 -11.25
CA ASP A 916 -31.16 -3.97 -11.53
C ASP A 916 -30.14 -4.31 -10.41
N GLY A 917 -29.87 -3.38 -9.48
CA GLY A 917 -28.99 -3.59 -8.33
C GLY A 917 -27.50 -3.73 -8.65
N ASN A 918 -27.06 -3.42 -9.87
CA ASN A 918 -25.70 -3.70 -10.36
C ASN A 918 -24.76 -2.48 -10.45
N ALA A 919 -25.27 -1.24 -10.26
CA ALA A 919 -24.43 -0.04 -10.28
C ALA A 919 -24.06 0.38 -8.86
N SER A 920 -22.78 0.65 -8.61
CA SER A 920 -22.29 1.17 -7.33
C SER A 920 -22.96 2.52 -6.99
N ILE A 921 -23.13 2.80 -5.69
CA ILE A 921 -23.58 4.12 -5.22
C ILE A 921 -22.58 5.27 -5.48
N ILE A 922 -21.45 4.98 -6.12
CA ILE A 922 -20.49 5.96 -6.62
C ILE A 922 -19.96 5.52 -8.00
N CYS A 923 -19.33 6.43 -8.73
CA CYS A 923 -18.58 6.10 -9.95
C CYS A 923 -17.17 5.58 -9.61
N THR A 924 -16.77 4.40 -10.08
CA THR A 924 -15.42 3.89 -9.81
C THR A 924 -14.43 4.25 -10.91
N THR A 925 -14.89 4.75 -12.06
CA THR A 925 -14.05 5.11 -13.23
C THR A 925 -13.95 6.63 -13.48
N CYS A 926 -14.62 7.42 -12.65
CA CYS A 926 -14.59 8.87 -12.69
C CYS A 926 -13.37 9.42 -11.95
N THR A 927 -12.76 10.45 -12.50
CA THR A 927 -11.63 11.16 -11.87
C THR A 927 -12.07 12.35 -11.02
N PHE A 928 -13.30 12.85 -11.24
CA PHE A 928 -13.91 13.88 -10.40
C PHE A 928 -15.02 13.31 -9.51
N ARG A 929 -14.91 13.60 -8.21
CA ARG A 929 -15.93 13.44 -7.16
C ARG A 929 -17.06 12.49 -7.53
N PRO A 930 -16.85 11.17 -7.43
CA PRO A 930 -17.77 10.17 -7.93
C PRO A 930 -19.18 10.16 -7.30
N TRP A 931 -19.45 11.04 -6.31
CA TRP A 931 -20.74 11.25 -5.65
C TRP A 931 -21.38 12.63 -5.94
N ALA A 932 -20.64 13.63 -6.43
CA ALA A 932 -21.13 15.00 -6.55
C ALA A 932 -21.54 15.31 -8.00
N THR A 933 -22.84 15.16 -8.30
CA THR A 933 -23.39 15.44 -9.64
C THR A 933 -23.94 16.86 -9.79
N GLY A 934 -24.04 17.62 -8.70
CA GLY A 934 -24.46 19.02 -8.73
C GLY A 934 -24.02 19.83 -7.51
N GLY A 935 -24.25 21.14 -7.55
CA GLY A 935 -23.86 22.07 -6.51
C GLY A 935 -24.74 23.32 -6.46
N GLU A 936 -24.45 24.19 -5.50
CA GLU A 936 -25.20 25.43 -5.28
C GLU A 936 -24.24 26.63 -5.21
N VAL A 937 -24.65 27.75 -5.79
CA VAL A 937 -23.94 29.03 -5.63
C VAL A 937 -24.13 29.50 -4.20
N VAL A 938 -23.04 29.72 -3.46
CA VAL A 938 -23.08 30.15 -2.04
C VAL A 938 -22.64 31.61 -1.85
N SER A 939 -22.03 32.22 -2.87
CA SER A 939 -21.71 33.64 -2.84
C SER A 939 -21.71 34.25 -4.24
N ALA A 940 -22.12 35.53 -4.30
CA ALA A 940 -22.08 36.30 -5.53
C ALA A 940 -21.72 37.77 -5.26
N ILE A 941 -20.96 38.37 -6.17
CA ILE A 941 -20.44 39.74 -6.10
C ILE A 941 -20.81 40.46 -7.41
N VAL A 942 -21.47 41.60 -7.26
CA VAL A 942 -21.82 42.51 -8.36
C VAL A 942 -20.77 43.62 -8.46
N SER A 943 -20.14 43.74 -9.61
CA SER A 943 -19.21 44.82 -9.96
C SER A 943 -19.97 45.99 -10.58
N VAL A 944 -19.79 47.18 -10.03
CA VAL A 944 -20.29 48.45 -10.57
C VAL A 944 -19.24 49.03 -11.51
N LEU A 945 -19.66 49.40 -12.72
CA LEU A 945 -18.80 49.88 -13.79
C LEU A 945 -18.93 51.40 -13.98
N ASP A 946 -17.82 52.05 -14.30
CA ASP A 946 -17.84 53.43 -14.82
C ASP A 946 -18.21 53.49 -16.32
N SER A 947 -18.26 54.69 -16.87
CA SER A 947 -18.58 54.92 -18.30
C SER A 947 -17.54 54.33 -19.27
N SER A 948 -16.34 53.99 -18.81
CA SER A 948 -15.31 53.30 -19.58
C SER A 948 -15.33 51.78 -19.41
N GLY A 949 -16.23 51.25 -18.57
CA GLY A 949 -16.34 49.82 -18.28
C GLY A 949 -15.34 49.33 -17.23
N HIS A 950 -14.71 50.22 -16.45
CA HIS A 950 -13.84 49.81 -15.34
C HIS A 950 -14.64 49.61 -14.06
N VAL A 951 -14.28 48.58 -13.29
CA VAL A 951 -14.88 48.31 -11.97
C VAL A 951 -14.48 49.41 -10.99
N VAL A 952 -15.46 50.14 -10.48
CA VAL A 952 -15.28 51.21 -9.47
C VAL A 952 -15.72 50.79 -8.08
N GLN A 953 -16.58 49.78 -7.97
CA GLN A 953 -17.07 49.24 -6.69
C GLN A 953 -17.49 47.78 -6.87
N THR A 954 -17.32 46.95 -5.84
CA THR A 954 -17.90 45.61 -5.75
C THR A 954 -18.89 45.55 -4.60
N VAL A 955 -20.05 44.94 -4.82
CA VAL A 955 -21.14 44.81 -3.86
C VAL A 955 -21.51 43.33 -3.70
N PRO A 956 -21.47 42.75 -2.49
CA PRO A 956 -21.94 41.39 -2.27
C PRO A 956 -23.46 41.31 -2.47
N ALA A 957 -23.92 40.28 -3.16
CA ALA A 957 -25.33 39.95 -3.29
C ALA A 957 -25.76 38.97 -2.20
N THR A 958 -27.02 39.05 -1.77
CA THR A 958 -27.64 38.12 -0.82
C THR A 958 -28.74 37.33 -1.52
N PHE A 959 -28.81 36.02 -1.28
CA PHE A 959 -29.88 35.18 -1.81
C PHE A 959 -31.13 35.32 -0.93
N ASP A 960 -32.27 35.70 -1.53
CA ASP A 960 -33.54 35.92 -0.80
C ASP A 960 -34.44 34.68 -0.71
N GLY A 961 -33.97 33.55 -1.21
CA GLY A 961 -34.73 32.30 -1.37
C GLY A 961 -35.25 32.07 -2.78
N THR A 962 -35.21 33.08 -3.65
CA THR A 962 -35.64 32.98 -5.06
C THR A 962 -34.62 33.54 -6.05
N GLN A 963 -33.93 34.62 -5.69
CA GLN A 963 -32.95 35.30 -6.53
C GLN A 963 -31.86 35.95 -5.67
N TRP A 964 -30.78 36.34 -6.31
CA TRP A 964 -29.72 37.13 -5.69
C TRP A 964 -30.04 38.62 -5.81
N VAL A 965 -29.84 39.34 -4.71
CA VAL A 965 -30.15 40.77 -4.60
C VAL A 965 -28.93 41.53 -4.11
N ALA A 966 -28.56 42.61 -4.81
CA ALA A 966 -27.55 43.58 -4.38
C ALA A 966 -28.10 45.00 -4.53
N HIS A 967 -27.55 45.96 -3.78
CA HIS A 967 -27.94 47.37 -3.89
C HIS A 967 -26.74 48.22 -4.33
N VAL A 968 -26.86 48.87 -5.49
CA VAL A 968 -25.83 49.72 -6.09
C VAL A 968 -26.36 51.16 -6.24
N PRO A 969 -25.52 52.17 -6.52
CA PRO A 969 -26.01 53.52 -6.81
C PRO A 969 -27.00 53.53 -8.00
N PRO A 970 -28.12 54.27 -7.94
CA PRO A 970 -29.09 54.33 -9.03
C PRO A 970 -28.47 54.74 -10.38
N GLY A 971 -28.85 54.05 -11.45
CA GLY A 971 -28.35 54.31 -12.81
C GLY A 971 -26.96 53.75 -13.12
N SER A 972 -26.39 52.93 -12.22
CA SER A 972 -25.12 52.24 -12.43
C SER A 972 -25.21 51.18 -13.56
N SER A 973 -24.13 51.04 -14.33
CA SER A 973 -23.90 49.84 -15.14
C SER A 973 -23.25 48.78 -14.26
N VAL A 974 -23.69 47.52 -14.36
CA VAL A 974 -23.18 46.44 -13.52
C VAL A 974 -22.83 45.20 -14.33
N GLU A 975 -21.92 44.40 -13.78
CA GLU A 975 -21.65 43.05 -14.23
C GLU A 975 -21.36 42.14 -13.04
N ILE A 976 -21.48 40.83 -13.23
CA ILE A 976 -20.82 39.85 -12.38
C ILE A 976 -19.54 39.47 -13.12
N ALA A 977 -18.40 40.00 -12.65
CA ALA A 977 -17.10 39.72 -13.26
C ALA A 977 -16.72 38.23 -13.15
N PRO A 978 -15.75 37.72 -13.91
CA PRO A 978 -15.17 36.40 -13.66
C PRO A 978 -14.67 36.32 -12.21
N GLY A 979 -14.96 35.21 -11.51
CA GLY A 979 -14.71 35.11 -10.06
C GLY A 979 -15.84 35.68 -9.19
N GLY A 980 -16.83 36.35 -9.78
CA GLY A 980 -17.91 37.02 -9.08
C GLY A 980 -18.99 36.07 -8.55
N LEU A 981 -19.16 34.88 -9.11
CA LEU A 981 -19.93 33.78 -8.52
C LEU A 981 -18.96 32.78 -7.91
N ARG A 982 -19.33 32.21 -6.75
CA ARG A 982 -18.65 31.07 -6.16
C ARG A 982 -19.64 30.07 -5.60
N ASP A 983 -19.46 28.80 -5.95
CA ASP A 983 -20.27 27.69 -5.43
C ASP A 983 -19.73 27.14 -4.10
N ALA A 984 -20.51 26.23 -3.50
CA ALA A 984 -20.19 25.57 -2.25
C ALA A 984 -18.81 24.90 -2.27
N TYR A 985 -18.36 24.51 -3.45
CA TYR A 985 -17.15 23.75 -3.67
C TYR A 985 -15.96 24.60 -4.15
N GLY A 986 -16.14 25.92 -4.25
CA GLY A 986 -15.07 26.85 -4.59
C GLY A 986 -14.84 27.08 -6.08
N GLU A 987 -15.68 26.52 -6.96
CA GLU A 987 -15.67 26.90 -8.37
C GLU A 987 -16.16 28.33 -8.55
N THR A 988 -15.66 28.99 -9.58
CA THR A 988 -16.06 30.36 -9.92
C THR A 988 -16.42 30.50 -11.38
N ASN A 989 -17.33 31.42 -11.71
CA ASN A 989 -17.67 31.71 -13.11
C ASN A 989 -16.46 32.22 -13.90
N GLY A 990 -16.20 31.62 -15.07
CA GLY A 990 -15.11 32.02 -15.97
C GLY A 990 -15.42 33.20 -16.89
N THR A 991 -16.70 33.59 -17.03
CA THR A 991 -17.14 34.64 -17.95
C THR A 991 -17.91 35.74 -17.22
N ALA A 992 -17.74 36.97 -17.68
CA ALA A 992 -18.50 38.11 -17.18
C ALA A 992 -19.97 37.99 -17.60
N ILE A 993 -20.90 38.25 -16.67
CA ILE A 993 -22.34 38.31 -16.94
C ILE A 993 -22.75 39.78 -16.81
N LYS A 994 -23.26 40.38 -17.89
CA LYS A 994 -23.56 41.82 -17.97
C LYS A 994 -25.08 42.07 -17.95
N SER A 995 -25.48 43.17 -17.32
CA SER A 995 -26.88 43.64 -17.27
C SER A 995 -27.38 44.21 -18.59
#